data_AF-A0A2M9JBA5-F1
#
_entry.id   AF-A0A2M9JBA5-F1
#
_cell.length_a   1.000
_cell.length_b   1.000
_cell.length_c   1.000
_cell.angle_alpha   90.00
_cell.angle_beta   90.00
_cell.angle_gamma   90.00
#
_symmetry.space_group_name_H-M   'P 1'
#
loop_
_entity.id
_entity.type
_entity.pdbx_description
1 polymer ?
#
loop_
_entity_poly.entity_id
_entity_poly.type
_entity_poly.pdbx_seq_one_letter_code
_entity_poly.pdbx_strand_id
1 'polypeptide(L)'
;MQELIRRRKRAGFVGRRDELALFRRNFDIPVDDERHRFVFRVHGNAGVGKTFLVRELEQAAVERGALTAYTDEGVDGVPEAMGAISARFARQGSPLKALDRILATYRQRRYEAEAAGAGGGGGSGSGPSAGAVVAAQASLAGIGLVPGVGVLASTVDPAQLAEGAERLRAALSARLGRQEDVQLVLDPLRVLTPVFVEELGRVAAQVPWIALFFDTYERTGAYLDGWLRDLVTTDRYGGLPANTVLTLSGQGRPDPLGWPAATDYATDLPLEPFTEDEARQLLATKGVLEEEVVRDVLRLSGRLPVLVSTLAGSSPATPGDIGDPSATAVERFLKWEPDPVRRSAALEGALPRRLDEDVFRAAVTGDAAGLFDWLRSLPFVRDQGGRIKYHDVVRAPMQRLQRTSSPQRWRAGHERLADWYGRERAAAEGPSCGRWRDEAWREPRLEELYHRLCAEPAGAFADALRDGIEACRQGTVTARRWARAIAEAGEDGNREALRKWGAACLAALAAERRHGIDVLGMMLARPELTDADRVAVYIARAWGHFRTEAYEQSLADYRRALTLDASSADAHHGRAVAHRAVGDWAAALADLDRLEDLEPGRARAPRERGETHRRAGHYEDAVAELCRALVLDPADALTLGSRGQAHAQLGRPVPALEDFDRALALDPDYGWALVRRAHVRGQLGDTEGALADLDRAERLSPSWAWVLGERGDVYRFAARYEEAVAAYGRALALDPGYAWAYGSRAVALAELGRRAEALADLDRAVALVPGYRWAYEQRARLHRAEGRERDALADLARAAQADIARGIPRGPLPADEGDPAYPAGRPAPGPTPRP
;
A
#
# COMPACT_ATOMS: atom_id res chain seq x y z
N MET A 1 -56.86 6.65 -3.51
CA MET A 1 -56.08 6.57 -4.77
C MET A 1 -54.58 6.60 -4.54
N GLN A 2 -54.00 7.63 -3.89
CA GLN A 2 -52.56 7.68 -3.58
C GLN A 2 -52.07 6.48 -2.76
N GLU A 3 -52.87 6.00 -1.79
CA GLU A 3 -52.55 4.81 -0.98
C GLU A 3 -52.55 3.50 -1.80
N LEU A 4 -53.41 3.42 -2.82
CA LEU A 4 -53.45 2.31 -3.78
C LEU A 4 -52.25 2.35 -4.75
N ILE A 5 -51.82 3.54 -5.16
CA ILE A 5 -50.61 3.76 -5.98
C ILE A 5 -49.35 3.41 -5.16
N ARG A 6 -49.29 3.79 -3.87
CA ARG A 6 -48.22 3.38 -2.95
C ARG A 6 -48.20 1.87 -2.75
N ARG A 7 -49.36 1.23 -2.50
CA ARG A 7 -49.46 -0.24 -2.41
C ARG A 7 -49.02 -0.95 -3.70
N ARG A 8 -49.34 -0.42 -4.88
CA ARG A 8 -48.86 -0.97 -6.17
C ARG A 8 -47.35 -0.78 -6.38
N LYS A 9 -46.77 0.34 -5.93
CA LYS A 9 -45.30 0.52 -5.91
C LYS A 9 -44.62 -0.46 -4.95
N ARG A 10 -45.22 -0.75 -3.79
CA ARG A 10 -44.72 -1.72 -2.79
C ARG A 10 -44.72 -3.17 -3.29
N ALA A 11 -45.67 -3.56 -4.14
CA ALA A 11 -45.69 -4.88 -4.77
C ALA A 11 -44.50 -5.11 -5.73
N GLY A 12 -43.78 -4.05 -6.12
CA GLY A 12 -42.57 -4.10 -6.93
C GLY A 12 -41.25 -4.02 -6.15
N PHE A 13 -41.28 -3.97 -4.82
CA PHE A 13 -40.06 -4.01 -3.99
C PHE A 13 -39.53 -5.45 -3.93
N VAL A 14 -38.42 -5.68 -4.61
CA VAL A 14 -37.77 -6.99 -4.70
C VAL A 14 -36.34 -6.90 -4.20
N GLY A 15 -35.95 -7.89 -3.41
CA GLY A 15 -34.68 -7.92 -2.70
C GLY A 15 -34.60 -6.97 -1.51
N ARG A 16 -33.53 -7.10 -0.74
CA ARG A 16 -33.15 -6.21 0.38
C ARG A 16 -34.14 -6.13 1.55
N ARG A 17 -34.89 -7.22 1.73
CA ARG A 17 -35.89 -7.35 2.79
C ARG A 17 -35.23 -7.47 4.16
N ASP A 18 -34.06 -8.06 4.24
CA ASP A 18 -33.34 -8.27 5.49
C ASP A 18 -32.78 -6.96 6.03
N GLU A 19 -32.21 -6.10 5.18
CA GLU A 19 -31.77 -4.76 5.54
C GLU A 19 -32.93 -3.89 6.00
N LEU A 20 -34.06 -3.91 5.27
CA LEU A 20 -35.27 -3.19 5.67
C LEU A 20 -35.86 -3.73 6.98
N ALA A 21 -35.84 -5.05 7.20
CA ALA A 21 -36.31 -5.67 8.42
C ALA A 21 -35.41 -5.33 9.61
N LEU A 22 -34.09 -5.29 9.41
CA LEU A 22 -33.13 -4.90 10.43
C LEU A 22 -33.35 -3.45 10.88
N PHE A 23 -33.50 -2.52 9.94
CA PHE A 23 -33.83 -1.12 10.23
C PHE A 23 -35.17 -0.98 10.96
N ARG A 24 -36.21 -1.69 10.53
CA ARG A 24 -37.53 -1.68 11.18
C ARG A 24 -37.49 -2.16 12.62
N ARG A 25 -36.80 -3.27 12.88
CA ARG A 25 -36.67 -3.83 14.23
C ARG A 25 -35.98 -2.87 15.20
N ASN A 26 -35.10 -2.00 14.71
CA ASN A 26 -34.38 -1.05 15.56
C ASN A 26 -35.30 -0.12 16.36
N PHE A 27 -36.44 0.28 15.79
CA PHE A 27 -37.45 1.11 16.46
C PHE A 27 -38.25 0.37 17.54
N ASP A 28 -38.15 -0.96 17.61
CA ASP A 28 -38.76 -1.79 18.65
C ASP A 28 -37.78 -2.09 19.81
N ILE A 29 -36.51 -1.74 19.65
CA ILE A 29 -35.45 -1.98 20.64
C ILE A 29 -35.31 -0.73 21.52
N PRO A 30 -35.39 -0.85 22.87
CA PRO A 30 -35.15 0.27 23.79
C PRO A 30 -33.79 0.93 23.54
N VAL A 31 -33.70 2.26 23.68
CA VAL A 31 -32.48 3.04 23.37
C VAL A 31 -31.30 2.75 24.30
N ASP A 32 -31.57 2.19 25.48
CA ASP A 32 -30.60 1.76 26.49
C ASP A 32 -30.10 0.32 26.26
N ASP A 33 -30.72 -0.43 25.34
CA ASP A 33 -30.29 -1.77 24.95
C ASP A 33 -29.09 -1.69 24.01
N GLU A 34 -28.01 -2.44 24.31
CA GLU A 34 -26.78 -2.50 23.51
C GLU A 34 -27.00 -2.97 22.07
N ARG A 35 -28.16 -3.54 21.74
CA ARG A 35 -28.55 -3.93 20.38
C ARG A 35 -29.16 -2.79 19.56
N HIS A 36 -29.54 -1.68 20.19
CA HIS A 36 -30.01 -0.49 19.48
C HIS A 36 -28.88 0.10 18.64
N ARG A 37 -29.20 0.57 17.43
CA ARG A 37 -28.23 1.19 16.52
C ARG A 37 -28.70 2.59 16.17
N PHE A 38 -27.85 3.57 16.44
CA PHE A 38 -28.11 4.98 16.19
C PHE A 38 -27.72 5.39 14.77
N VAL A 39 -26.79 4.67 14.14
CA VAL A 39 -26.29 4.97 12.79
C VAL A 39 -26.39 3.75 11.87
N PHE A 40 -27.03 3.91 10.72
CA PHE A 40 -27.10 2.93 9.64
C PHE A 40 -26.25 3.39 8.46
N ARG A 41 -25.23 2.60 8.09
CA ARG A 41 -24.30 2.92 7.00
C ARG A 41 -24.61 2.04 5.79
N VAL A 42 -25.44 2.56 4.89
CA VAL A 42 -25.77 1.89 3.63
C VAL A 42 -24.67 2.15 2.61
N HIS A 43 -23.99 1.10 2.16
CA HIS A 43 -22.90 1.29 1.20
C HIS A 43 -22.85 0.20 0.14
N GLY A 44 -22.44 0.54 -1.07
CA GLY A 44 -22.32 -0.42 -2.17
C GLY A 44 -22.17 0.25 -3.53
N ASN A 45 -21.78 -0.49 -4.56
CA ASN A 45 -21.48 0.05 -5.88
C ASN A 45 -22.67 0.78 -6.54
N ALA A 46 -22.45 1.63 -7.55
CA ALA A 46 -23.57 2.24 -8.27
C ALA A 46 -24.48 1.18 -8.92
N GLY A 47 -25.79 1.43 -8.95
CA GLY A 47 -26.77 0.52 -9.55
C GLY A 47 -27.24 -0.65 -8.67
N VAL A 48 -26.69 -0.84 -7.46
CA VAL A 48 -27.13 -1.86 -6.49
C VAL A 48 -28.44 -1.53 -5.75
N GLY A 49 -29.11 -0.44 -6.11
CA GLY A 49 -30.42 -0.09 -5.53
C GLY A 49 -30.38 0.69 -4.20
N LYS A 50 -29.28 1.34 -3.84
CA LYS A 50 -29.13 2.15 -2.60
C LYS A 50 -30.26 3.16 -2.40
N THR A 51 -30.44 4.09 -3.33
CA THR A 51 -31.47 5.14 -3.25
C THR A 51 -32.88 4.55 -3.09
N PHE A 52 -33.14 3.42 -3.75
CA PHE A 52 -34.42 2.73 -3.61
C PHE A 52 -34.60 2.15 -2.21
N LEU A 53 -33.57 1.51 -1.64
CA LEU A 53 -33.59 1.03 -0.26
C LEU A 53 -33.78 2.20 0.73
N VAL A 54 -33.00 3.28 0.62
CA VAL A 54 -33.07 4.44 1.54
C VAL A 54 -34.47 5.07 1.55
N ARG A 55 -35.14 5.15 0.39
CA ARG A 55 -36.53 5.62 0.31
C ARG A 55 -37.51 4.72 1.06
N GLU A 56 -37.30 3.40 1.03
CA GLU A 56 -38.11 2.46 1.81
C GLU A 56 -37.76 2.50 3.30
N LEU A 57 -36.50 2.76 3.68
CA LEU A 57 -36.12 3.03 5.07
C LEU A 57 -36.79 4.30 5.60
N GLU A 58 -36.80 5.39 4.82
CA GLU A 58 -37.52 6.64 5.15
C GLU A 58 -39.00 6.36 5.38
N GLN A 59 -39.64 5.61 4.48
CA GLN A 59 -41.04 5.25 4.62
C GLN A 59 -41.31 4.35 5.84
N ALA A 60 -40.40 3.43 6.15
CA ALA A 60 -40.50 2.59 7.33
C ALA A 60 -40.38 3.39 8.63
N ALA A 61 -39.52 4.41 8.67
CA ALA A 61 -39.42 5.33 9.81
C ALA A 61 -40.72 6.12 10.00
N VAL A 62 -41.32 6.64 8.91
CA VAL A 62 -42.62 7.32 8.95
C VAL A 62 -43.72 6.40 9.48
N GLU A 63 -43.73 5.11 9.11
CA GLU A 63 -44.68 4.12 9.63
C GLU A 63 -44.53 3.89 11.15
N ARG A 64 -43.36 4.17 11.73
CA ARG A 64 -43.11 4.15 13.18
C ARG A 64 -43.35 5.49 13.87
N GLY A 65 -43.95 6.45 13.17
CA GLY A 65 -44.24 7.78 13.69
C GLY A 65 -43.01 8.70 13.78
N ALA A 66 -41.91 8.36 13.11
CA ALA A 66 -40.72 9.20 13.11
C ALA A 66 -40.93 10.48 12.32
N LEU A 67 -40.38 11.59 12.82
CA LEU A 67 -40.20 12.81 12.05
C LEU A 67 -38.97 12.65 11.14
N THR A 68 -39.13 12.77 9.82
CA THR A 68 -38.04 12.44 8.88
C THR A 68 -37.49 13.64 8.13
N ALA A 69 -36.19 13.61 7.81
CA ALA A 69 -35.59 14.54 6.85
C ALA A 69 -34.63 13.80 5.93
N TYR A 70 -34.72 14.10 4.63
CA TYR A 70 -33.87 13.52 3.59
C TYR A 70 -33.07 14.65 2.91
N THR A 71 -31.76 14.46 2.86
CA THR A 71 -30.77 15.34 2.22
C THR A 71 -29.88 14.54 1.28
N ASP A 72 -29.58 15.11 0.12
CA ASP A 72 -28.77 14.52 -0.95
C ASP A 72 -27.71 15.52 -1.43
N GLU A 73 -27.17 15.37 -2.64
CA GLU A 73 -26.20 16.30 -3.23
C GLU A 73 -26.72 17.73 -3.49
N GLY A 74 -28.01 18.01 -3.21
CA GLY A 74 -28.59 19.35 -3.35
C GLY A 74 -28.23 20.33 -2.23
N VAL A 75 -27.43 19.92 -1.25
CA VAL A 75 -26.87 20.80 -0.20
C VAL A 75 -25.36 20.93 -0.38
N ASP A 76 -24.84 22.15 -0.21
CA ASP A 76 -23.43 22.49 -0.48
C ASP A 76 -22.63 22.78 0.81
N GLY A 77 -23.15 22.36 1.97
CA GLY A 77 -22.52 22.60 3.27
C GLY A 77 -23.38 22.16 4.45
N VAL A 78 -22.77 22.14 5.65
CA VAL A 78 -23.46 21.77 6.91
C VAL A 78 -24.59 22.75 7.28
N PRO A 79 -24.41 24.09 7.22
CA PRO A 79 -25.52 25.02 7.47
C PRO A 79 -26.70 24.85 6.50
N GLU A 80 -26.43 24.53 5.24
CA GLU A 80 -27.43 24.24 4.22
C GLU A 80 -28.17 22.93 4.52
N ALA A 81 -27.45 21.89 4.97
CA ALA A 81 -28.05 20.64 5.44
C ALA A 81 -28.97 20.86 6.66
N MET A 82 -28.53 21.64 7.67
CA MET A 82 -29.37 22.04 8.81
C MET A 82 -30.64 22.78 8.34
N GLY A 83 -30.50 23.69 7.37
CA GLY A 83 -31.63 24.40 6.78
C GLY A 83 -32.60 23.48 6.02
N ALA A 84 -32.07 22.50 5.28
CA ALA A 84 -32.88 21.51 4.58
C ALA A 84 -33.66 20.61 5.55
N ILE A 85 -33.04 20.20 6.65
CA ILE A 85 -33.68 19.44 7.74
C ILE A 85 -34.78 20.28 8.38
N SER A 86 -34.50 21.53 8.76
CA SER A 86 -35.50 22.44 9.35
C SER A 86 -36.70 22.64 8.42
N ALA A 87 -36.45 22.87 7.12
CA ALA A 87 -37.51 23.02 6.12
C ALA A 87 -38.36 21.75 5.92
N ARG A 88 -37.77 20.56 6.10
CA ARG A 88 -38.50 19.28 6.08
C ARG A 88 -39.35 19.11 7.34
N PHE A 89 -38.83 19.47 8.51
CA PHE A 89 -39.56 19.37 9.77
C PHE A 89 -40.71 20.38 9.85
N ALA A 90 -40.50 21.60 9.37
CA ALA A 90 -41.54 22.62 9.28
C ALA A 90 -42.73 22.16 8.41
N ARG A 91 -42.46 21.50 7.27
CA ARG A 91 -43.51 20.90 6.41
C ARG A 91 -44.29 19.76 7.09
N GLN A 92 -43.72 19.17 8.13
CA GLN A 92 -44.35 18.14 8.97
C GLN A 92 -44.93 18.73 10.28
N GLY A 93 -44.99 20.06 10.40
CA GLY A 93 -45.60 20.76 11.53
C GLY A 93 -44.68 21.03 12.72
N SER A 94 -43.38 20.75 12.62
CA SER A 94 -42.40 20.89 13.72
C SER A 94 -41.25 21.85 13.36
N PRO A 95 -41.50 23.17 13.20
CA PRO A 95 -40.45 24.12 12.80
C PRO A 95 -39.38 24.31 13.88
N LEU A 96 -38.11 24.50 13.47
CA LEU A 96 -36.97 24.77 14.36
C LEU A 96 -36.67 26.28 14.37
N LYS A 97 -37.52 27.04 15.08
CA LYS A 97 -37.61 28.50 14.92
C LYS A 97 -36.33 29.25 15.32
N ALA A 98 -35.64 28.83 16.38
CA ALA A 98 -34.39 29.47 16.79
C ALA A 98 -33.29 29.23 15.76
N LEU A 99 -33.21 28.00 15.23
CA LEU A 99 -32.28 27.63 14.17
C LEU A 99 -32.55 28.42 12.88
N ASP A 100 -33.81 28.51 12.44
CA ASP A 100 -34.18 29.26 11.23
C ASP A 100 -33.77 30.74 11.33
N ARG A 101 -33.92 31.34 12.52
CA ARG A 101 -33.52 32.71 12.78
C ARG A 101 -32.01 32.90 12.64
N ILE A 102 -31.21 32.05 13.28
CA ILE A 102 -29.74 32.19 13.26
C ILE A 102 -29.16 31.81 11.89
N LEU A 103 -29.76 30.84 11.18
CA LEU A 103 -29.40 30.51 9.79
C LEU A 103 -29.69 31.67 8.84
N ALA A 104 -30.79 32.40 9.03
CA ALA A 104 -31.08 33.60 8.26
C ALA A 104 -30.03 34.69 8.50
N THR A 105 -29.64 34.90 9.76
CA THR A 105 -28.54 35.83 10.12
C THR A 105 -27.22 35.39 9.50
N TYR A 106 -26.87 34.10 9.58
CA TYR A 106 -25.67 33.55 8.96
C TYR A 106 -25.62 33.81 7.44
N ARG A 107 -26.70 33.48 6.71
CA ARG A 107 -26.79 33.72 5.26
C ARG A 107 -26.63 35.19 4.90
N GLN A 108 -27.27 36.07 5.68
CA GLN A 108 -27.14 37.51 5.50
C GLN A 108 -25.70 38.00 5.74
N ARG A 109 -25.06 37.60 6.84
CA ARG A 109 -23.70 38.04 7.18
C ARG A 109 -22.65 37.46 6.22
N ARG A 110 -22.86 36.23 5.77
CA ARG A 110 -22.02 35.61 4.73
C ARG A 110 -22.10 36.39 3.42
N TYR A 111 -23.30 36.76 2.98
CA TYR A 111 -23.48 37.58 1.78
C TYR A 111 -22.84 38.97 1.94
N GLU A 112 -22.99 39.62 3.10
CA GLU A 112 -22.33 40.91 3.41
C GLU A 112 -20.79 40.79 3.40
N ALA A 113 -20.23 39.67 3.88
CA ALA A 113 -18.80 39.39 3.88
C ALA A 113 -18.25 39.08 2.47
N GLU A 114 -18.97 38.28 1.68
CA GLU A 114 -18.62 37.95 0.29
C GLU A 114 -18.68 39.19 -0.61
N ALA A 115 -19.71 40.04 -0.46
CA ALA A 115 -19.82 41.31 -1.18
C ALA A 115 -18.69 42.30 -0.81
N ALA A 116 -18.17 42.24 0.42
CA ALA A 116 -17.03 43.06 0.85
C ALA A 116 -15.70 42.59 0.26
N GLY A 117 -15.54 41.29 -0.02
CA GLY A 117 -14.36 40.73 -0.68
C GLY A 117 -14.28 41.05 -2.18
N ALA A 118 -15.43 41.19 -2.85
CA ALA A 118 -15.50 41.53 -4.27
C ALA A 118 -15.33 43.04 -4.58
N GLY A 119 -15.49 43.92 -3.58
CA GLY A 119 -15.52 45.38 -3.73
C GLY A 119 -14.19 46.13 -3.52
N GLY A 120 -13.04 45.43 -3.48
CA GLY A 120 -11.71 46.02 -3.21
C GLY A 120 -11.06 46.76 -4.39
N GLY A 121 -11.81 47.58 -5.13
CA GLY A 121 -11.30 48.39 -6.24
C GLY A 121 -11.78 49.83 -6.10
N GLY A 122 -11.07 50.66 -5.32
CA GLY A 122 -11.40 52.07 -5.18
C GLY A 122 -10.78 52.74 -3.95
N GLY A 123 -9.47 52.95 -3.97
CA GLY A 123 -8.76 53.74 -2.96
C GLY A 123 -7.27 53.85 -3.29
N SER A 124 -6.83 55.06 -3.64
CA SER A 124 -5.49 55.38 -4.13
C SER A 124 -4.38 55.03 -3.12
N GLY A 125 -3.46 54.15 -3.52
CA GLY A 125 -2.20 53.86 -2.84
C GLY A 125 -1.71 52.45 -3.15
N SER A 126 -0.61 52.33 -3.91
CA SER A 126 0.15 51.11 -4.26
C SER A 126 -0.66 49.80 -4.35
N GLY A 127 -0.98 49.38 -5.58
CA GLY A 127 -1.73 48.15 -5.82
C GLY A 127 -1.10 46.92 -5.15
N PRO A 128 -1.93 45.98 -4.63
CA PRO A 128 -1.41 44.74 -4.08
C PRO A 128 -0.72 43.93 -5.17
N SER A 129 0.44 43.35 -4.86
CA SER A 129 1.11 42.40 -5.74
C SER A 129 0.19 41.21 -6.03
N ALA A 130 0.38 40.53 -7.17
CA ALA A 130 -0.37 39.32 -7.52
C ALA A 130 -0.33 38.26 -6.39
N GLY A 131 0.70 38.26 -5.54
CA GLY A 131 0.81 37.40 -4.36
C GLY A 131 -0.17 37.74 -3.21
N ALA A 132 -0.59 39.00 -3.06
CA ALA A 132 -1.55 39.38 -2.02
C ALA A 132 -2.99 39.01 -2.37
N VAL A 133 -3.33 38.98 -3.66
CA VAL A 133 -4.62 38.46 -4.17
C VAL A 133 -4.68 36.94 -4.01
N VAL A 134 -3.58 36.24 -4.31
CA VAL A 134 -3.45 34.78 -4.11
C VAL A 134 -3.47 34.43 -2.61
N ALA A 135 -2.83 35.22 -1.74
CA ALA A 135 -2.86 35.00 -0.29
C ALA A 135 -4.26 35.23 0.31
N ALA A 136 -5.01 36.21 -0.18
CA ALA A 136 -6.40 36.43 0.24
C ALA A 136 -7.32 35.28 -0.24
N GLN A 137 -7.12 34.76 -1.45
CA GLN A 137 -7.87 33.62 -1.99
C GLN A 137 -7.50 32.29 -1.31
N ALA A 138 -6.24 32.08 -0.97
CA ALA A 138 -5.78 30.93 -0.19
C ALA A 138 -6.30 30.95 1.25
N SER A 139 -6.40 32.14 1.85
CA SER A 139 -7.00 32.33 3.19
C SER A 139 -8.51 32.03 3.21
N LEU A 140 -9.22 32.32 2.12
CA LEU A 140 -10.65 32.03 1.98
C LEU A 140 -10.92 30.54 1.65
N ALA A 141 -10.00 29.88 0.94
CA ALA A 141 -10.06 28.43 0.69
C ALA A 141 -9.76 27.60 1.95
N GLY A 142 -8.87 28.06 2.83
CA GLY A 142 -8.55 27.41 4.11
C GLY A 142 -9.65 27.44 5.16
N ILE A 143 -10.66 28.31 5.00
CA ILE A 143 -11.79 28.51 5.95
C ILE A 143 -13.13 28.09 5.33
N GLY A 144 -13.14 27.57 4.09
CA GLY A 144 -14.35 27.00 3.48
C GLY A 144 -15.41 28.02 3.05
N LEU A 145 -15.02 29.28 2.78
CA LEU A 145 -15.95 30.34 2.36
C LEU A 145 -16.15 30.41 0.83
N VAL A 146 -15.49 29.55 0.05
CA VAL A 146 -15.68 29.42 -1.41
C VAL A 146 -16.35 28.08 -1.73
N PRO A 147 -17.54 28.05 -2.36
CA PRO A 147 -18.15 26.80 -2.80
C PRO A 147 -17.26 26.08 -3.83
N GLY A 148 -16.93 24.81 -3.59
CA GLY A 148 -16.32 23.92 -4.59
C GLY A 148 -14.79 23.73 -4.54
N VAL A 149 -14.07 24.30 -3.57
CA VAL A 149 -12.63 24.06 -3.40
C VAL A 149 -12.40 23.30 -2.10
N GLY A 150 -12.07 22.00 -2.21
CA GLY A 150 -11.70 21.16 -1.08
C GLY A 150 -10.41 21.64 -0.40
N VAL A 151 -10.27 21.31 0.88
CA VAL A 151 -9.08 21.59 1.69
C VAL A 151 -7.86 20.91 1.06
N LEU A 152 -7.07 21.66 0.30
CA LEU A 152 -5.69 21.28 -0.04
C LEU A 152 -4.80 21.60 1.16
N ALA A 153 -4.76 20.68 2.13
CA ALA A 153 -3.75 20.72 3.18
C ALA A 153 -2.49 20.02 2.68
N SER A 154 -1.56 20.77 2.08
CA SER A 154 -0.15 20.42 2.16
C SER A 154 0.74 21.67 2.10
N THR A 155 1.56 21.82 3.14
CA THR A 155 2.74 22.72 3.24
C THR A 155 2.53 24.22 3.45
N VAL A 156 1.52 24.64 4.24
CA VAL A 156 1.48 26.03 4.74
C VAL A 156 2.04 26.11 6.16
N ASP A 157 2.95 27.05 6.41
CA ASP A 157 3.49 27.38 7.72
C ASP A 157 2.35 27.76 8.70
N PRO A 158 2.21 27.10 9.86
CA PRO A 158 1.20 27.42 10.87
C PRO A 158 1.20 28.90 11.29
N ALA A 159 2.36 29.57 11.27
CA ALA A 159 2.47 30.98 11.63
C ALA A 159 1.81 31.90 10.60
N GLN A 160 1.94 31.59 9.30
CA GLN A 160 1.34 32.37 8.22
C GLN A 160 -0.19 32.20 8.16
N LEU A 161 -0.69 30.99 8.48
CA LEU A 161 -2.12 30.73 8.64
C LEU A 161 -2.73 31.52 9.80
N ALA A 162 -2.04 31.56 10.95
CA ALA A 162 -2.48 32.33 12.11
C ALA A 162 -2.55 33.83 11.81
N GLU A 163 -1.54 34.38 11.13
CA GLU A 163 -1.50 35.80 10.77
C GLU A 163 -2.58 36.17 9.74
N GLY A 164 -2.85 35.30 8.76
CA GLY A 164 -3.96 35.45 7.81
C GLY A 164 -5.34 35.42 8.48
N ALA A 165 -5.54 34.50 9.42
CA ALA A 165 -6.78 34.40 10.19
C ALA A 165 -7.04 35.63 11.08
N GLU A 166 -6.01 36.19 11.72
CA GLU A 166 -6.13 37.42 12.52
C GLU A 166 -6.45 38.65 11.65
N ARG A 167 -5.84 38.78 10.47
CA ARG A 167 -6.18 39.86 9.52
C ARG A 167 -7.63 39.77 9.04
N LEU A 168 -8.11 38.56 8.73
CA LEU A 168 -9.50 38.34 8.33
C LEU A 168 -10.47 38.66 9.49
N ARG A 169 -10.14 38.23 10.71
CA ARG A 169 -10.92 38.53 11.92
C ARG A 169 -11.01 40.03 12.19
N ALA A 170 -9.91 40.77 12.04
CA ALA A 170 -9.89 42.22 12.18
C ALA A 170 -10.76 42.92 11.12
N ALA A 171 -10.68 42.48 9.86
CA ALA A 171 -11.47 43.03 8.75
C ALA A 171 -12.99 42.81 8.94
N LEU A 172 -13.39 41.62 9.39
CA LEU A 172 -14.79 41.31 9.70
C LEU A 172 -15.29 42.07 10.93
N SER A 173 -14.44 42.24 11.96
CA SER A 173 -14.78 42.96 13.19
C SER A 173 -15.09 44.44 12.93
N ALA A 174 -14.36 45.08 12.02
CA ALA A 174 -14.60 46.47 11.63
C ALA A 174 -15.96 46.68 10.92
N ARG A 175 -16.55 45.63 10.34
CA ARG A 175 -17.77 45.70 9.52
C ARG A 175 -19.02 45.15 10.20
N LEU A 176 -18.90 44.01 10.87
CA LEU A 176 -20.05 43.30 11.45
C LEU A 176 -20.42 43.82 12.85
N GLY A 177 -19.53 44.58 13.51
CA GLY A 177 -19.79 45.33 14.74
C GLY A 177 -20.03 44.49 16.00
N ARG A 178 -20.54 43.26 15.89
CA ARG A 178 -20.73 42.31 16.99
C ARG A 178 -19.77 41.14 16.87
N GLN A 179 -19.09 40.82 17.96
CA GLN A 179 -18.15 39.69 18.03
C GLN A 179 -18.84 38.35 17.72
N GLU A 180 -20.10 38.19 18.10
CA GLU A 180 -20.92 37.00 17.81
C GLU A 180 -21.17 36.84 16.30
N ASP A 181 -21.42 37.93 15.57
CA ASP A 181 -21.64 37.91 14.12
C ASP A 181 -20.35 37.56 13.36
N VAL A 182 -19.20 38.02 13.85
CA VAL A 182 -17.88 37.66 13.32
C VAL A 182 -17.60 36.18 13.52
N GLN A 183 -17.87 35.66 14.72
CA GLN A 183 -17.70 34.24 15.02
C GLN A 183 -18.64 33.36 14.18
N LEU A 184 -19.88 33.80 13.94
CA LEU A 184 -20.86 33.11 13.11
C LEU A 184 -20.40 32.96 11.65
N VAL A 185 -19.62 33.90 11.12
CA VAL A 185 -19.06 33.82 9.76
C VAL A 185 -17.76 33.00 9.72
N LEU A 186 -16.89 33.15 10.73
CA LEU A 186 -15.58 32.49 10.76
C LEU A 186 -15.61 31.02 11.18
N ASP A 187 -16.49 30.66 12.12
CA ASP A 187 -16.68 29.28 12.59
C ASP A 187 -18.19 29.04 12.82
N PRO A 188 -18.98 28.93 11.74
CA PRO A 188 -20.43 28.81 11.83
C PRO A 188 -20.87 27.58 12.64
N LEU A 189 -20.09 26.49 12.62
CA LEU A 189 -20.47 25.24 13.28
C LEU A 189 -20.49 25.35 14.79
N ARG A 190 -19.58 26.14 15.38
CA ARG A 190 -19.58 26.42 16.83
C ARG A 190 -20.82 27.14 17.32
N VAL A 191 -21.48 27.90 16.46
CA VAL A 191 -22.66 28.70 16.84
C VAL A 191 -23.95 28.00 16.41
N LEU A 192 -24.02 27.47 15.18
CA LEU A 192 -25.23 26.87 14.63
C LEU A 192 -25.54 25.49 15.22
N THR A 193 -24.51 24.65 15.45
CA THR A 193 -24.72 23.26 15.88
C THR A 193 -25.36 23.13 17.27
N PRO A 194 -24.94 23.89 18.30
CA PRO A 194 -25.60 23.83 19.60
C PRO A 194 -27.09 24.18 19.54
N VAL A 195 -27.45 25.22 18.78
CA VAL A 195 -28.85 25.62 18.57
C VAL A 195 -29.63 24.54 17.84
N PHE A 196 -29.02 23.89 16.83
CA PHE A 196 -29.61 22.75 16.13
C PHE A 196 -29.89 21.58 17.09
N VAL A 197 -28.93 21.19 17.93
CA VAL A 197 -29.08 20.08 18.88
C VAL A 197 -30.15 20.39 19.94
N GLU A 198 -30.19 21.61 20.47
CA GLU A 198 -31.21 22.05 21.43
C GLU A 198 -32.63 21.98 20.83
N GLU A 199 -32.82 22.51 19.63
CA GLU A 199 -34.10 22.48 18.92
C GLU A 199 -34.51 21.05 18.52
N LEU A 200 -33.55 20.18 18.16
CA LEU A 200 -33.81 18.75 17.99
C LEU A 200 -34.29 18.11 19.28
N GLY A 201 -33.68 18.42 20.43
CA GLY A 201 -34.12 17.94 21.75
C GLY A 201 -35.55 18.34 22.09
N ARG A 202 -35.93 19.59 21.78
CA ARG A 202 -37.31 20.07 21.97
C ARG A 202 -38.32 19.30 21.12
N VAL A 203 -37.98 18.96 19.87
CA VAL A 203 -38.85 18.21 18.96
C VAL A 203 -38.89 16.73 19.35
N ALA A 204 -37.74 16.16 19.73
CA ALA A 204 -37.60 14.77 20.17
C ALA A 204 -38.50 14.42 21.38
N ALA A 205 -38.82 15.41 22.23
CA ALA A 205 -39.77 15.24 23.33
C ALA A 205 -41.25 15.09 22.90
N GLN A 206 -41.57 15.38 21.63
CA GLN A 206 -42.95 15.42 21.10
C GLN A 206 -43.24 14.32 20.08
N VAL A 207 -42.19 13.65 19.58
CA VAL A 207 -42.30 12.57 18.59
C VAL A 207 -41.61 11.31 19.13
N PRO A 208 -42.08 10.11 18.77
CA PRO A 208 -41.46 8.88 19.24
C PRO A 208 -40.03 8.74 18.72
N TRP A 209 -39.77 9.17 17.48
CA TRP A 209 -38.47 9.05 16.82
C TRP A 209 -38.18 10.23 15.89
N ILE A 210 -36.90 10.50 15.69
CA ILE A 210 -36.38 11.34 14.61
C ILE A 210 -35.52 10.46 13.69
N ALA A 211 -35.71 10.54 12.38
CA ALA A 211 -34.89 9.81 11.42
C ALA A 211 -34.32 10.74 10.32
N LEU A 212 -32.99 10.83 10.26
CA LEU A 212 -32.28 11.70 9.32
C LEU A 212 -31.55 10.86 8.27
N PHE A 213 -31.78 11.16 6.99
CA PHE A 213 -31.26 10.41 5.85
C PHE A 213 -30.32 11.31 5.03
N PHE A 214 -29.07 10.89 4.90
CA PHE A 214 -28.03 11.53 4.10
C PHE A 214 -27.66 10.60 2.95
N ASP A 215 -28.17 10.88 1.75
CA ASP A 215 -27.89 10.10 0.53
C ASP A 215 -26.80 10.78 -0.32
N THR A 216 -26.25 10.02 -1.28
CA THR A 216 -25.12 10.46 -2.13
C THR A 216 -23.91 10.89 -1.28
N TYR A 217 -23.63 10.13 -0.22
CA TYR A 217 -22.64 10.46 0.79
C TYR A 217 -21.20 10.47 0.25
N GLU A 218 -20.95 9.88 -0.92
CA GLU A 218 -19.69 10.05 -1.66
C GLU A 218 -19.41 11.49 -2.12
N ARG A 219 -20.44 12.35 -2.22
CA ARG A 219 -20.31 13.77 -2.59
C ARG A 219 -20.40 14.69 -1.38
N THR A 220 -21.25 14.34 -0.42
CA THR A 220 -21.55 15.20 0.75
C THR A 220 -20.68 14.87 1.96
N GLY A 221 -20.11 13.67 2.03
CA GLY A 221 -19.28 13.20 3.16
C GLY A 221 -18.06 14.08 3.43
N ALA A 222 -17.42 14.65 2.41
CA ALA A 222 -16.23 15.48 2.56
C ALA A 222 -16.41 16.66 3.52
N TYR A 223 -17.61 17.24 3.59
CA TYR A 223 -17.93 18.32 4.53
C TYR A 223 -18.88 17.91 5.66
N LEU A 224 -19.63 16.80 5.52
CA LEU A 224 -20.53 16.30 6.58
C LEU A 224 -19.83 15.41 7.61
N ASP A 225 -18.75 14.68 7.25
CA ASP A 225 -18.18 13.63 8.09
C ASP A 225 -17.71 14.15 9.45
N GLY A 226 -16.93 15.23 9.46
CA GLY A 226 -16.43 15.82 10.71
C GLY A 226 -17.57 16.27 11.63
N TRP A 227 -18.63 16.86 11.05
CA TRP A 227 -19.77 17.37 11.80
C TRP A 227 -20.67 16.25 12.36
N LEU A 228 -21.06 15.29 11.52
CA LEU A 228 -21.92 14.17 11.94
C LEU A 228 -21.21 13.26 12.94
N ARG A 229 -19.91 13.04 12.77
CA ARG A 229 -19.11 12.32 13.76
C ARG A 229 -19.10 13.06 15.09
N ASP A 230 -18.75 14.34 15.10
CA ASP A 230 -18.70 15.13 16.33
C ASP A 230 -20.07 15.13 17.04
N LEU A 231 -21.18 15.15 16.30
CA LEU A 231 -22.53 15.02 16.85
C LEU A 231 -22.84 13.66 17.50
N VAL A 232 -22.28 12.57 16.97
CA VAL A 232 -22.59 11.21 17.43
C VAL A 232 -21.62 10.74 18.52
N THR A 233 -20.33 11.10 18.41
CA THR A 233 -19.27 10.51 19.23
C THR A 233 -18.69 11.48 20.27
N THR A 234 -19.09 12.75 20.27
CA THR A 234 -18.55 13.76 21.20
C THR A 234 -19.68 14.57 21.84
N ASP A 235 -19.36 15.26 22.93
CA ASP A 235 -20.23 16.21 23.62
C ASP A 235 -19.96 17.67 23.16
N ARG A 236 -19.12 17.87 22.14
CA ARG A 236 -18.60 19.17 21.70
C ARG A 236 -19.69 20.23 21.44
N TYR A 237 -20.85 19.80 20.94
CA TYR A 237 -21.97 20.68 20.60
C TYR A 237 -23.24 20.39 21.42
N GLY A 238 -23.13 19.59 22.49
CA GLY A 238 -24.26 19.00 23.20
C GLY A 238 -24.64 17.61 22.68
N GLY A 239 -25.41 16.87 23.48
CA GLY A 239 -25.80 15.49 23.15
C GLY A 239 -27.01 15.42 22.23
N LEU A 240 -26.92 14.61 21.16
CA LEU A 240 -28.08 14.29 20.33
C LEU A 240 -29.17 13.55 21.15
N PRO A 241 -30.46 13.78 20.87
CA PRO A 241 -31.54 13.06 21.54
C PRO A 241 -31.46 11.57 21.25
N ALA A 242 -31.60 10.73 22.29
CA ALA A 242 -31.45 9.27 22.19
C ALA A 242 -32.43 8.60 21.22
N ASN A 243 -33.56 9.22 20.91
CA ASN A 243 -34.52 8.72 19.91
C ASN A 243 -34.23 9.24 18.48
N THR A 244 -32.97 9.54 18.16
CA THR A 244 -32.53 9.98 16.82
C THR A 244 -31.77 8.86 16.11
N VAL A 245 -32.21 8.51 14.89
CA VAL A 245 -31.55 7.52 14.02
C VAL A 245 -31.02 8.20 12.76
N LEU A 246 -29.75 7.99 12.46
CA LEU A 246 -29.04 8.52 11.31
C LEU A 246 -28.86 7.42 10.25
N THR A 247 -29.12 7.73 8.99
CA THR A 247 -28.82 6.83 7.86
C THR A 247 -27.88 7.55 6.89
N LEU A 248 -26.67 7.00 6.70
CA LEU A 248 -25.66 7.48 5.77
C LEU A 248 -25.62 6.52 4.57
N SER A 249 -25.91 7.00 3.36
CA SER A 249 -25.97 6.19 2.14
C SER A 249 -24.97 6.68 1.10
N GLY A 250 -24.00 5.84 0.76
CA GLY A 250 -22.96 6.19 -0.21
C GLY A 250 -22.35 5.01 -0.96
N GLN A 251 -21.40 5.28 -1.86
CA GLN A 251 -20.75 4.21 -2.65
C GLN A 251 -19.65 3.44 -1.91
N GLY A 252 -18.94 4.11 -1.01
CA GLY A 252 -17.90 3.53 -0.16
C GLY A 252 -18.33 3.46 1.30
N ARG A 253 -17.55 2.77 2.12
CA ARG A 253 -17.63 2.95 3.57
C ARG A 253 -17.18 4.37 3.92
N PRO A 254 -17.84 5.06 4.88
CA PRO A 254 -17.27 6.27 5.49
C PRO A 254 -15.83 6.02 5.96
N ASP A 255 -14.97 7.03 5.87
CA ASP A 255 -13.51 6.89 6.09
C ASP A 255 -13.20 6.22 7.44
N PRO A 256 -12.46 5.09 7.48
CA PRO A 256 -12.08 4.40 8.72
C PRO A 256 -11.24 5.24 9.69
N LEU A 257 -10.50 6.25 9.21
CA LEU A 257 -9.73 7.17 10.06
C LEU A 257 -10.63 8.22 10.75
N GLY A 258 -11.79 8.52 10.17
CA GLY A 258 -12.77 9.46 10.69
C GLY A 258 -13.88 8.79 11.51
N TRP A 259 -14.38 7.64 11.05
CA TRP A 259 -15.38 6.83 11.75
C TRP A 259 -14.70 5.55 12.23
N PRO A 260 -14.40 5.40 13.54
CA PRO A 260 -13.81 4.16 14.04
C PRO A 260 -14.73 2.96 13.69
N ALA A 261 -14.15 1.76 13.66
CA ALA A 261 -14.87 0.50 13.43
C ALA A 261 -15.80 0.16 14.61
N ALA A 262 -16.77 1.03 14.89
CA ALA A 262 -17.70 0.90 15.97
C ALA A 262 -18.81 -0.06 15.58
N THR A 263 -18.90 -1.15 16.33
CA THR A 263 -19.96 -2.17 16.23
C THR A 263 -21.09 -1.91 17.22
N ASP A 264 -20.89 -1.01 18.18
CA ASP A 264 -21.78 -0.81 19.33
C ASP A 264 -22.93 0.18 19.03
N TYR A 265 -22.66 1.28 18.31
CA TYR A 265 -23.68 2.30 17.99
C TYR A 265 -24.07 2.35 16.50
N ALA A 266 -23.30 1.70 15.63
CA ALA A 266 -23.49 1.75 14.17
C ALA A 266 -23.61 0.36 13.57
N THR A 267 -24.38 0.25 12.49
CA THR A 267 -24.47 -0.97 11.69
C THR A 267 -24.18 -0.69 10.22
N ASP A 268 -23.38 -1.56 9.61
CA ASP A 268 -23.10 -1.52 8.19
C ASP A 268 -24.13 -2.36 7.41
N LEU A 269 -24.63 -1.78 6.32
CA LEU A 269 -25.51 -2.43 5.35
C LEU A 269 -24.78 -2.47 4.00
N PRO A 270 -23.84 -3.42 3.80
CA PRO A 270 -23.17 -3.61 2.52
C PRO A 270 -24.15 -4.16 1.49
N LEU A 271 -24.29 -3.46 0.37
CA LEU A 271 -25.22 -3.79 -0.70
C LEU A 271 -24.47 -4.42 -1.89
N GLU A 272 -24.72 -5.69 -2.15
CA GLU A 272 -24.18 -6.45 -3.30
C GLU A 272 -25.14 -6.43 -4.51
N PRO A 273 -24.71 -6.82 -5.72
CA PRO A 273 -25.66 -7.17 -6.79
C PRO A 273 -26.69 -8.19 -6.28
N PHE A 274 -27.89 -8.22 -6.87
CA PHE A 274 -28.92 -9.15 -6.44
C PHE A 274 -28.42 -10.60 -6.48
N THR A 275 -28.93 -11.39 -5.54
CA THR A 275 -28.90 -12.85 -5.67
C THR A 275 -29.67 -13.26 -6.93
N GLU A 276 -29.40 -14.47 -7.43
CA GLU A 276 -30.13 -14.95 -8.61
C GLU A 276 -31.64 -14.98 -8.34
N ASP A 277 -32.06 -15.42 -7.15
CA ASP A 277 -33.46 -15.48 -6.75
C ASP A 277 -34.12 -14.10 -6.68
N GLU A 278 -33.45 -13.09 -6.11
CA GLU A 278 -33.95 -11.71 -6.09
C GLU A 278 -34.09 -11.13 -7.51
N ALA A 279 -33.12 -11.39 -8.38
CA ALA A 279 -33.18 -10.92 -9.76
C ALA A 279 -34.29 -11.64 -10.56
N ARG A 280 -34.48 -12.95 -10.36
CA ARG A 280 -35.58 -13.73 -10.92
C ARG A 280 -36.94 -13.24 -10.43
N GLN A 281 -37.07 -12.94 -9.14
CA GLN A 281 -38.30 -12.39 -8.57
C GLN A 281 -38.62 -11.01 -9.16
N LEU A 282 -37.61 -10.17 -9.41
CA LEU A 282 -37.80 -8.86 -10.04
C LEU A 282 -38.29 -9.01 -11.48
N LEU A 283 -37.72 -9.96 -12.23
CA LEU A 283 -38.13 -10.30 -13.59
C LEU A 283 -39.57 -10.84 -13.63
N ALA A 284 -39.92 -11.76 -12.73
CA ALA A 284 -41.27 -12.30 -12.63
C ALA A 284 -42.32 -11.22 -12.32
N THR A 285 -41.98 -10.28 -11.43
CA THR A 285 -42.86 -9.13 -11.11
C THR A 285 -43.08 -8.21 -12.31
N LYS A 286 -42.18 -8.24 -13.30
CA LYS A 286 -42.26 -7.49 -14.55
C LYS A 286 -42.84 -8.33 -15.70
N GLY A 287 -43.29 -9.56 -15.44
CA GLY A 287 -43.89 -10.44 -16.45
C GLY A 287 -42.89 -11.18 -17.34
N VAL A 288 -41.60 -11.17 -17.00
CA VAL A 288 -40.55 -11.93 -17.71
C VAL A 288 -40.39 -13.28 -17.03
N LEU A 289 -40.94 -14.33 -17.65
CA LEU A 289 -41.04 -15.69 -17.06
C LEU A 289 -40.37 -16.78 -17.89
N GLU A 290 -40.00 -16.49 -19.15
CA GLU A 290 -39.35 -17.45 -20.03
C GLU A 290 -37.89 -17.67 -19.58
N GLU A 291 -37.48 -18.93 -19.42
CA GLU A 291 -36.24 -19.28 -18.69
C GLU A 291 -34.98 -18.96 -19.50
N GLU A 292 -35.02 -19.07 -20.84
CA GLU A 292 -33.90 -18.63 -21.68
C GLU A 292 -33.70 -17.12 -21.59
N VAL A 293 -34.80 -16.36 -21.62
CA VAL A 293 -34.81 -14.90 -21.50
C VAL A 293 -34.33 -14.45 -20.12
N VAL A 294 -34.79 -15.10 -19.07
CA VAL A 294 -34.34 -14.85 -17.70
C VAL A 294 -32.84 -15.11 -17.58
N ARG A 295 -32.36 -16.27 -18.05
CA ARG A 295 -30.93 -16.60 -18.02
C ARG A 295 -30.08 -15.59 -18.76
N ASP A 296 -30.56 -15.12 -19.91
CA ASP A 296 -29.88 -14.07 -20.68
C ASP A 296 -29.84 -12.76 -19.92
N VAL A 297 -30.98 -12.25 -19.43
CA VAL A 297 -31.03 -11.00 -18.65
C VAL A 297 -30.13 -11.06 -17.40
N LEU A 298 -30.06 -12.19 -16.72
CA LEU A 298 -29.20 -12.39 -15.54
C LEU A 298 -27.70 -12.35 -15.91
N ARG A 299 -27.31 -13.11 -16.95
CA ARG A 299 -25.93 -13.13 -17.49
C ARG A 299 -25.46 -11.73 -17.89
N LEU A 300 -26.39 -10.97 -18.45
CA LEU A 300 -26.13 -9.73 -19.13
C LEU A 300 -26.15 -8.49 -18.21
N SER A 301 -27.03 -8.47 -17.23
CA SER A 301 -27.13 -7.40 -16.23
C SER A 301 -26.08 -7.51 -15.12
N GLY A 302 -25.37 -8.64 -15.02
CA GLY A 302 -24.51 -8.93 -13.87
C GLY A 302 -25.29 -8.94 -12.54
N ARG A 303 -26.61 -9.18 -12.60
CA ARG A 303 -27.57 -9.10 -11.48
C ARG A 303 -27.64 -7.73 -10.80
N LEU A 304 -27.17 -6.67 -11.46
CA LEU A 304 -27.33 -5.32 -10.93
C LEU A 304 -28.82 -4.91 -11.01
N PRO A 305 -29.48 -4.57 -9.89
CA PRO A 305 -30.89 -4.23 -9.83
C PRO A 305 -31.34 -3.23 -10.91
N VAL A 306 -30.55 -2.18 -11.13
CA VAL A 306 -30.86 -1.17 -12.14
C VAL A 306 -30.86 -1.74 -13.56
N LEU A 307 -29.92 -2.63 -13.90
CA LEU A 307 -29.81 -3.26 -15.22
C LEU A 307 -30.83 -4.38 -15.41
N VAL A 308 -31.13 -5.15 -14.35
CA VAL A 308 -32.21 -6.14 -14.37
C VAL A 308 -33.55 -5.46 -14.63
N SER A 309 -33.90 -4.42 -13.87
CA SER A 309 -35.15 -3.68 -14.10
C SER A 309 -35.20 -2.97 -15.45
N THR A 310 -34.04 -2.65 -16.01
CA THR A 310 -33.90 -2.01 -17.33
C THR A 310 -34.26 -2.97 -18.45
N LEU A 311 -33.69 -4.17 -18.42
CA LEU A 311 -33.91 -5.20 -19.44
C LEU A 311 -35.28 -5.87 -19.29
N ALA A 312 -35.79 -5.95 -18.06
CA ALA A 312 -37.16 -6.40 -17.81
C ALA A 312 -38.20 -5.41 -18.34
N GLY A 313 -37.86 -4.12 -18.44
CA GLY A 313 -38.79 -3.04 -18.81
C GLY A 313 -39.32 -3.13 -20.24
N SER A 314 -38.62 -3.82 -21.16
CA SER A 314 -39.07 -4.07 -22.54
C SER A 314 -40.00 -5.28 -22.68
N SER A 315 -40.27 -6.02 -21.59
CA SER A 315 -41.07 -7.26 -21.60
C SER A 315 -40.67 -8.24 -22.73
N PRO A 316 -39.38 -8.63 -22.81
CA PRO A 316 -38.92 -9.54 -23.87
C PRO A 316 -39.61 -10.90 -23.78
N ALA A 317 -40.10 -11.41 -24.91
CA ALA A 317 -40.79 -12.69 -25.00
C ALA A 317 -39.90 -13.81 -25.57
N THR A 318 -38.88 -13.45 -26.34
CA THR A 318 -37.88 -14.36 -26.90
C THR A 318 -36.45 -13.86 -26.66
N PRO A 319 -35.43 -14.74 -26.68
CA PRO A 319 -34.02 -14.32 -26.54
C PRO A 319 -33.58 -13.28 -27.58
N GLY A 320 -34.19 -13.28 -28.78
CA GLY A 320 -33.93 -12.29 -29.83
C GLY A 320 -34.50 -10.89 -29.53
N ASP A 321 -35.47 -10.78 -28.62
CA ASP A 321 -36.04 -9.50 -28.17
C ASP A 321 -35.16 -8.83 -27.10
N ILE A 322 -34.18 -9.56 -26.56
CA ILE A 322 -33.18 -9.06 -25.63
C ILE A 322 -32.08 -8.41 -26.47
N GLY A 323 -32.23 -7.11 -26.74
CA GLY A 323 -31.14 -6.31 -27.32
C GLY A 323 -29.86 -6.46 -26.49
N ASP A 324 -28.68 -6.28 -27.10
CA ASP A 324 -27.41 -6.36 -26.36
C ASP A 324 -27.52 -5.40 -25.16
N PRO A 325 -27.53 -5.90 -23.92
CA PRO A 325 -27.71 -5.11 -22.72
C PRO A 325 -26.58 -4.14 -22.51
N SER A 326 -25.40 -4.41 -23.08
CA SER A 326 -24.32 -3.45 -23.14
C SER A 326 -24.64 -2.38 -24.16
N ALA A 327 -25.20 -2.72 -25.33
CA ALA A 327 -25.74 -1.72 -26.26
C ALA A 327 -26.89 -0.92 -25.62
N THR A 328 -27.85 -1.53 -24.93
CA THR A 328 -28.97 -0.86 -24.26
C THR A 328 -28.55 -0.07 -23.01
N ALA A 329 -27.54 -0.53 -22.27
CA ALA A 329 -26.96 0.21 -21.14
C ALA A 329 -26.11 1.39 -21.64
N VAL A 330 -25.26 1.18 -22.63
CA VAL A 330 -24.49 2.25 -23.30
C VAL A 330 -25.43 3.23 -24.00
N GLU A 331 -26.49 2.76 -24.65
CA GLU A 331 -27.58 3.58 -25.19
C GLU A 331 -28.37 4.29 -24.11
N ARG A 332 -28.32 3.89 -22.83
CA ARG A 332 -28.90 4.67 -21.72
C ARG A 332 -27.91 5.69 -21.16
N PHE A 333 -26.62 5.36 -21.09
CA PHE A 333 -25.56 6.26 -20.61
C PHE A 333 -25.19 7.34 -21.64
N LEU A 334 -25.23 7.00 -22.93
CA LEU A 334 -24.94 7.87 -24.08
C LEU A 334 -26.20 8.11 -24.94
N LYS A 335 -27.40 7.87 -24.38
CA LYS A 335 -28.71 8.02 -25.04
C LYS A 335 -28.88 9.38 -25.69
N TRP A 336 -28.47 10.39 -24.94
CA TRP A 336 -28.68 11.79 -25.21
C TRP A 336 -27.48 12.44 -25.88
N GLU A 337 -26.47 11.65 -26.27
CA GLU A 337 -25.31 12.15 -27.02
C GLU A 337 -25.47 11.83 -28.51
N PRO A 338 -25.96 12.79 -29.32
CA PRO A 338 -26.19 12.60 -30.75
C PRO A 338 -24.90 12.67 -31.57
N ASP A 339 -23.82 13.23 -31.02
CA ASP A 339 -22.57 13.40 -31.74
C ASP A 339 -21.80 12.07 -31.81
N PRO A 340 -21.59 11.52 -33.03
CA PRO A 340 -20.86 10.27 -33.21
C PRO A 340 -19.40 10.35 -32.75
N VAL A 341 -18.77 11.54 -32.78
CA VAL A 341 -17.39 11.77 -32.33
C VAL A 341 -17.31 11.63 -30.81
N ARG A 342 -18.21 12.30 -30.09
CA ARG A 342 -18.33 12.18 -28.62
C ARG A 342 -18.67 10.78 -28.18
N ARG A 343 -19.60 10.12 -28.86
CA ARG A 343 -19.94 8.71 -28.58
C ARG A 343 -18.72 7.79 -28.78
N SER A 344 -17.94 7.99 -29.83
CA SER A 344 -16.70 7.24 -30.06
C SER A 344 -15.66 7.53 -28.97
N ALA A 345 -15.48 8.80 -28.60
CA ALA A 345 -14.53 9.23 -27.58
C ALA A 345 -14.84 8.62 -26.19
N ALA A 346 -16.12 8.51 -25.81
CA ALA A 346 -16.53 7.84 -24.57
C ALA A 346 -16.29 6.33 -24.59
N LEU A 347 -16.37 5.68 -25.75
CA LEU A 347 -16.06 4.25 -25.89
C LEU A 347 -14.54 4.01 -25.85
N GLU A 348 -13.77 4.76 -26.64
CA GLU A 348 -12.31 4.62 -26.70
C GLU A 348 -11.65 5.02 -25.36
N GLY A 349 -12.18 6.05 -24.68
CA GLY A 349 -11.77 6.43 -23.33
C GLY A 349 -12.07 5.38 -22.26
N ALA A 350 -12.93 4.40 -22.52
CA ALA A 350 -13.17 3.30 -21.58
C ALA A 350 -12.12 2.16 -21.67
N LEU A 351 -11.25 2.16 -22.69
CA LEU A 351 -10.25 1.09 -22.87
C LEU A 351 -9.12 1.14 -21.80
N PRO A 352 -8.51 2.29 -21.49
CA PRO A 352 -7.48 2.38 -20.46
C PRO A 352 -7.98 1.97 -19.06
N ARG A 353 -7.08 1.44 -18.23
CA ARG A 353 -7.38 1.16 -16.81
C ARG A 353 -7.25 2.41 -15.93
N ARG A 354 -6.40 3.34 -16.35
CA ARG A 354 -6.18 4.67 -15.79
C ARG A 354 -6.23 5.66 -16.94
N LEU A 355 -6.90 6.79 -16.77
CA LEU A 355 -7.09 7.75 -17.84
C LEU A 355 -6.74 9.14 -17.32
N ASP A 356 -5.79 9.80 -17.96
CA ASP A 356 -5.57 11.24 -17.86
C ASP A 356 -5.69 11.85 -19.26
N GLU A 357 -5.41 13.13 -19.40
CA GLU A 357 -5.55 13.82 -20.68
C GLU A 357 -4.63 13.24 -21.75
N ASP A 358 -3.40 12.87 -21.40
CA ASP A 358 -2.42 12.35 -22.35
C ASP A 358 -2.76 10.92 -22.79
N VAL A 359 -3.17 10.07 -21.84
CA VAL A 359 -3.68 8.72 -22.14
C VAL A 359 -4.96 8.80 -22.97
N PHE A 360 -5.84 9.77 -22.69
CA PHE A 360 -7.06 9.96 -23.49
C PHE A 360 -6.74 10.35 -24.92
N ARG A 361 -5.84 11.32 -25.13
CA ARG A 361 -5.35 11.71 -26.47
C ARG A 361 -4.71 10.53 -27.20
N ALA A 362 -4.05 9.63 -26.49
CA ALA A 362 -3.48 8.41 -27.07
C ALA A 362 -4.54 7.35 -27.42
N ALA A 363 -5.63 7.28 -26.65
CA ALA A 363 -6.71 6.33 -26.87
C ALA A 363 -7.57 6.68 -28.09
N VAL A 364 -7.88 7.97 -28.26
CA VAL A 364 -8.84 8.46 -29.28
C VAL A 364 -8.16 8.86 -30.59
N THR A 365 -8.95 8.95 -31.67
CA THR A 365 -8.45 9.39 -33.00
C THR A 365 -9.21 10.61 -33.53
N GLY A 366 -8.54 11.42 -34.36
CA GLY A 366 -9.15 12.57 -35.04
C GLY A 366 -9.60 13.68 -34.09
N ASP A 367 -10.74 14.30 -34.39
CA ASP A 367 -11.28 15.48 -33.69
C ASP A 367 -11.67 15.21 -32.22
N ALA A 368 -11.65 13.95 -31.79
CA ALA A 368 -11.99 13.55 -30.43
C ALA A 368 -10.93 13.94 -29.37
N ALA A 369 -9.70 14.29 -29.78
CA ALA A 369 -8.60 14.59 -28.86
C ALA A 369 -8.89 15.78 -27.91
N GLY A 370 -9.74 16.73 -28.33
CA GLY A 370 -10.15 17.88 -27.53
C GLY A 370 -11.34 17.62 -26.59
N LEU A 371 -11.84 16.38 -26.50
CA LEU A 371 -13.05 16.05 -25.75
C LEU A 371 -12.79 15.58 -24.32
N PHE A 372 -11.57 15.73 -23.80
CA PHE A 372 -11.24 15.26 -22.44
C PHE A 372 -12.07 15.97 -21.36
N ASP A 373 -12.23 17.30 -21.44
CA ASP A 373 -13.06 18.07 -20.50
C ASP A 373 -14.54 17.71 -20.60
N TRP A 374 -15.02 17.44 -21.82
CA TRP A 374 -16.37 16.90 -22.00
C TRP A 374 -16.50 15.53 -21.34
N LEU A 375 -15.52 14.65 -21.51
CA LEU A 375 -15.52 13.33 -20.90
C LEU A 375 -15.54 13.40 -19.36
N ARG A 376 -14.78 14.33 -18.77
CA ARG A 376 -14.79 14.64 -17.34
C ARG A 376 -16.17 15.04 -16.81
N SER A 377 -16.98 15.68 -17.64
CA SER A 377 -18.32 16.12 -17.26
C SER A 377 -19.35 14.98 -17.20
N LEU A 378 -19.01 13.78 -17.70
CA LEU A 378 -19.94 12.68 -17.75
C LEU A 378 -20.22 12.10 -16.36
N PRO A 379 -21.49 11.81 -16.01
CA PRO A 379 -21.91 11.47 -14.65
C PRO A 379 -21.39 10.10 -14.16
N PHE A 380 -20.82 9.29 -15.04
CA PHE A 380 -20.23 7.98 -14.73
C PHE A 380 -18.69 7.97 -14.76
N VAL A 381 -18.08 9.14 -14.94
CA VAL A 381 -16.64 9.37 -14.88
C VAL A 381 -16.32 10.08 -13.57
N ARG A 382 -15.42 9.53 -12.77
CA ARG A 382 -14.95 10.15 -11.52
C ARG A 382 -13.64 10.88 -11.77
N ASP A 383 -13.54 12.12 -11.31
CA ASP A 383 -12.31 12.91 -11.31
C ASP A 383 -11.54 12.68 -10.01
N GLN A 384 -10.24 12.40 -10.14
CA GLN A 384 -9.29 12.17 -9.07
C GLN A 384 -8.02 12.97 -9.33
N GLY A 385 -8.12 14.31 -9.22
CA GLY A 385 -6.96 15.19 -9.24
C GLY A 385 -6.21 15.20 -10.57
N GLY A 386 -6.93 15.27 -11.69
CA GLY A 386 -6.34 15.29 -13.04
C GLY A 386 -6.37 13.95 -13.76
N ARG A 387 -6.56 12.85 -13.02
CA ARG A 387 -6.87 11.51 -13.56
C ARG A 387 -8.35 11.23 -13.42
N ILE A 388 -8.93 10.57 -14.42
CA ILE A 388 -10.33 10.19 -14.44
C ILE A 388 -10.46 8.67 -14.47
N LYS A 389 -11.51 8.16 -13.82
CA LYS A 389 -11.83 6.73 -13.81
C LYS A 389 -13.28 6.51 -14.20
N TYR A 390 -13.51 5.67 -15.20
CA TYR A 390 -14.86 5.18 -15.50
C TYR A 390 -15.33 4.30 -14.36
N HIS A 391 -16.61 4.42 -14.00
CA HIS A 391 -17.22 3.48 -13.09
C HIS A 391 -17.24 2.07 -13.73
N ASP A 392 -16.84 1.02 -12.99
CA ASP A 392 -16.66 -0.34 -13.54
C ASP A 392 -17.95 -0.89 -14.16
N VAL A 393 -19.11 -0.54 -13.58
CA VAL A 393 -20.46 -0.86 -14.09
C VAL A 393 -20.76 -0.28 -15.48
N VAL A 394 -20.07 0.79 -15.89
CA VAL A 394 -20.20 1.41 -17.22
C VAL A 394 -19.06 1.00 -18.14
N ARG A 395 -17.83 0.95 -17.61
CA ARG A 395 -16.63 0.53 -18.34
C ARG A 395 -16.77 -0.88 -18.93
N ALA A 396 -17.20 -1.86 -18.13
CA ALA A 396 -17.27 -3.25 -18.57
C ALA A 396 -18.29 -3.48 -19.71
N PRO A 397 -19.52 -2.92 -19.66
CA PRO A 397 -20.42 -2.92 -20.82
C PRO A 397 -19.85 -2.19 -22.05
N MET A 398 -19.21 -1.02 -21.90
CA MET A 398 -18.62 -0.29 -23.02
C MET A 398 -17.51 -1.08 -23.72
N GLN A 399 -16.66 -1.75 -22.94
CA GLN A 399 -15.62 -2.63 -23.47
C GLN A 399 -16.20 -3.86 -24.16
N ARG A 400 -17.22 -4.48 -23.54
CA ARG A 400 -17.94 -5.62 -24.13
C ARG A 400 -18.54 -5.24 -25.48
N LEU A 401 -19.24 -4.11 -25.55
CA LEU A 401 -19.86 -3.60 -26.77
C LEU A 401 -18.80 -3.41 -27.86
N GLN A 402 -17.67 -2.77 -27.57
CA GLN A 402 -16.60 -2.58 -28.57
C GLN A 402 -16.04 -3.91 -29.06
N ARG A 403 -15.80 -4.85 -28.14
CA ARG A 403 -15.27 -6.18 -28.48
C ARG A 403 -16.24 -7.01 -29.34
N THR A 404 -17.55 -6.90 -29.13
CA THR A 404 -18.57 -7.67 -29.88
C THR A 404 -18.97 -6.98 -31.18
N SER A 405 -19.18 -5.67 -31.17
CA SER A 405 -19.67 -4.92 -32.33
C SER A 405 -18.57 -4.50 -33.31
N SER A 406 -17.33 -4.30 -32.84
CA SER A 406 -16.20 -3.89 -33.69
C SER A 406 -14.85 -4.46 -33.20
N PRO A 407 -14.60 -5.76 -33.42
CA PRO A 407 -13.36 -6.42 -32.97
C PRO A 407 -12.07 -5.78 -33.49
N GLN A 408 -12.09 -5.23 -34.71
CA GLN A 408 -10.95 -4.52 -35.30
C GLN A 408 -10.69 -3.20 -34.57
N ARG A 409 -11.75 -2.44 -34.23
CA ARG A 409 -11.61 -1.19 -33.47
C ARG A 409 -11.13 -1.44 -32.05
N TRP A 410 -11.65 -2.49 -31.40
CA TRP A 410 -11.15 -2.98 -30.12
C TRP A 410 -9.64 -3.24 -30.17
N ARG A 411 -9.19 -4.06 -31.13
CA ARG A 411 -7.77 -4.40 -31.28
C ARG A 411 -6.92 -3.16 -31.53
N ALA A 412 -7.31 -2.33 -32.50
CA ALA A 412 -6.58 -1.12 -32.85
C ALA A 412 -6.48 -0.13 -31.67
N GLY A 413 -7.54 0.02 -30.87
CA GLY A 413 -7.52 0.87 -29.68
C GLY A 413 -6.53 0.38 -28.62
N HIS A 414 -6.52 -0.92 -28.34
CA HIS A 414 -5.55 -1.52 -27.42
C HIS A 414 -4.11 -1.47 -27.98
N GLU A 415 -3.89 -1.67 -29.28
CA GLU A 415 -2.56 -1.54 -29.90
C GLU A 415 -2.01 -0.11 -29.79
N ARG A 416 -2.83 0.92 -30.07
CA ARG A 416 -2.44 2.32 -29.91
C ARG A 416 -2.01 2.64 -28.48
N LEU A 417 -2.78 2.17 -27.51
CA LEU A 417 -2.46 2.36 -26.09
C LEU A 417 -1.19 1.62 -25.69
N ALA A 418 -1.01 0.37 -26.15
CA ALA A 418 0.22 -0.37 -25.93
C ALA A 418 1.45 0.34 -26.52
N ASP A 419 1.34 0.86 -27.75
CA ASP A 419 2.42 1.60 -28.39
C ASP A 419 2.74 2.92 -27.67
N TRP A 420 1.72 3.60 -27.14
CA TRP A 420 1.91 4.82 -26.34
C TRP A 420 2.63 4.52 -25.03
N TYR A 421 2.15 3.56 -24.24
CA TYR A 421 2.82 3.13 -23.01
C TYR A 421 4.23 2.60 -23.27
N GLY A 422 4.46 1.93 -24.42
CA GLY A 422 5.79 1.51 -24.85
C GLY A 422 6.76 2.68 -25.10
N ARG A 423 6.26 3.82 -25.62
CA ARG A 423 7.05 5.05 -25.78
C ARG A 423 7.32 5.74 -24.44
N GLU A 424 6.33 5.83 -23.56
CA GLU A 424 6.51 6.37 -22.20
C GLU A 424 7.54 5.56 -21.41
N ARG A 425 7.44 4.23 -21.49
CA ARG A 425 8.44 3.31 -20.93
C ARG A 425 9.83 3.56 -21.50
N ALA A 426 9.94 3.78 -22.81
CA ALA A 426 11.21 4.05 -23.50
C ALA A 426 11.82 5.41 -23.09
N ALA A 427 10.99 6.42 -22.86
CA ALA A 427 11.41 7.74 -22.39
C ALA A 427 11.92 7.71 -20.94
N ALA A 428 11.41 6.79 -20.11
CA ALA A 428 11.87 6.55 -18.75
C ALA A 428 13.12 5.63 -18.68
N GLU A 429 13.80 5.33 -19.80
CA GLU A 429 14.93 4.39 -19.78
C GLU A 429 16.19 4.94 -19.12
N GLY A 430 16.49 4.42 -17.93
CA GLY A 430 17.84 4.33 -17.36
C GLY A 430 18.60 3.04 -17.78
N PRO A 431 19.78 2.77 -17.18
CA PRO A 431 20.54 1.54 -17.43
C PRO A 431 19.68 0.26 -17.29
N SER A 432 20.00 -0.79 -18.04
CA SER A 432 19.17 -2.01 -18.16
C SER A 432 18.93 -2.77 -16.85
N CYS A 433 19.86 -2.67 -15.89
CA CYS A 433 19.75 -3.33 -14.60
C CYS A 433 18.83 -2.56 -13.64
N GLY A 434 17.78 -3.21 -13.13
CA GLY A 434 16.94 -2.66 -12.06
C GLY A 434 15.76 -1.81 -12.52
N ARG A 435 15.45 -1.75 -13.83
CA ARG A 435 14.31 -0.98 -14.39
C ARG A 435 12.96 -1.30 -13.73
N TRP A 436 12.74 -2.56 -13.32
CA TRP A 436 11.54 -2.98 -12.61
C TRP A 436 11.41 -2.44 -11.17
N ARG A 437 12.47 -1.82 -10.62
CA ARG A 437 12.45 -1.09 -9.34
C ARG A 437 11.98 0.35 -9.52
N ASP A 438 12.17 0.92 -10.71
CA ASP A 438 11.72 2.26 -11.03
C ASP A 438 10.21 2.25 -11.33
N GLU A 439 9.43 2.99 -10.53
CA GLU A 439 7.98 3.10 -10.73
C GLU A 439 7.65 3.77 -12.07
N ALA A 440 8.47 4.74 -12.51
CA ALA A 440 8.26 5.47 -13.76
C ALA A 440 8.43 4.59 -15.00
N TRP A 441 9.26 3.54 -14.91
CA TRP A 441 9.39 2.54 -15.97
C TRP A 441 8.38 1.41 -15.83
N ARG A 442 8.16 0.93 -14.58
CA ARG A 442 7.31 -0.22 -14.28
C ARG A 442 5.83 0.04 -14.59
N GLU A 443 5.30 1.20 -14.23
CA GLU A 443 3.88 1.50 -14.43
C GLU A 443 3.49 1.48 -15.93
N PRO A 444 4.20 2.20 -16.83
CA PRO A 444 3.96 2.09 -18.27
C PRO A 444 4.14 0.67 -18.81
N ARG A 445 5.13 -0.10 -18.34
CA ARG A 445 5.33 -1.49 -18.81
C ARG A 445 4.14 -2.39 -18.47
N LEU A 446 3.56 -2.26 -17.28
CA LEU A 446 2.39 -3.05 -16.86
C LEU A 446 1.12 -2.67 -17.63
N GLU A 447 0.96 -1.40 -18.01
CA GLU A 447 -0.12 -0.96 -18.87
C GLU A 447 0.09 -1.42 -20.33
N GLU A 448 1.30 -1.31 -20.87
CA GLU A 448 1.68 -1.86 -22.17
C GLU A 448 1.33 -3.35 -22.26
N LEU A 449 1.75 -4.13 -21.26
CA LEU A 449 1.47 -5.57 -21.17
C LEU A 449 -0.04 -5.85 -21.16
N TYR A 450 -0.80 -5.15 -20.31
CA TYR A 450 -2.25 -5.30 -20.23
C TYR A 450 -2.91 -5.06 -21.60
N HIS A 451 -2.53 -3.97 -22.27
CA HIS A 451 -3.10 -3.61 -23.56
C HIS A 451 -2.71 -4.58 -24.68
N ARG A 452 -1.45 -5.04 -24.73
CA ARG A 452 -1.01 -6.09 -25.67
C ARG A 452 -1.80 -7.39 -25.49
N LEU A 453 -2.00 -7.83 -24.24
CA LEU A 453 -2.78 -9.03 -23.93
C LEU A 453 -4.26 -8.90 -24.32
N CYS A 454 -4.85 -7.70 -24.20
CA CYS A 454 -6.23 -7.45 -24.64
C CYS A 454 -6.38 -7.42 -26.18
N ALA A 455 -5.36 -6.94 -26.90
CA ALA A 455 -5.33 -6.87 -28.36
C ALA A 455 -5.07 -8.25 -29.01
N GLU A 456 -3.98 -8.92 -28.61
CA GLU A 456 -3.52 -10.18 -29.19
C GLU A 456 -2.78 -11.05 -28.14
N PRO A 457 -3.51 -11.90 -27.39
CA PRO A 457 -2.93 -12.69 -26.32
C PRO A 457 -1.87 -13.70 -26.79
N ALA A 458 -2.04 -14.31 -27.96
CA ALA A 458 -1.19 -15.43 -28.41
C ALA A 458 0.26 -15.01 -28.65
N GLY A 459 0.49 -13.80 -29.17
CA GLY A 459 1.83 -13.23 -29.35
C GLY A 459 2.39 -12.61 -28.06
N ALA A 460 1.55 -11.92 -27.29
CA ALA A 460 1.98 -11.15 -26.12
C ALA A 460 2.24 -12.00 -24.86
N PHE A 461 1.71 -13.24 -24.79
CA PHE A 461 1.81 -14.03 -23.57
C PHE A 461 3.23 -14.52 -23.26
N ALA A 462 4.06 -14.78 -24.27
CA ALA A 462 5.47 -15.11 -24.07
C ALA A 462 6.23 -13.95 -23.39
N ASP A 463 6.01 -12.71 -23.86
CA ASP A 463 6.57 -11.50 -23.23
C ASP A 463 6.02 -11.30 -21.82
N ALA A 464 4.73 -11.59 -21.60
CA ALA A 464 4.12 -11.57 -20.27
C ALA A 464 4.82 -12.52 -19.28
N LEU A 465 5.23 -13.70 -19.74
CA LEU A 465 5.96 -14.66 -18.92
C LEU A 465 7.36 -14.13 -18.57
N ARG A 466 8.09 -13.56 -19.55
CA ARG A 466 9.42 -12.96 -19.30
C ARG A 466 9.36 -11.81 -18.31
N ASP A 467 8.37 -10.93 -18.46
CA ASP A 467 8.09 -9.86 -17.50
C ASP A 467 7.82 -10.44 -16.10
N GLY A 468 7.14 -11.59 -16.03
CA GLY A 468 6.86 -12.30 -14.79
C GLY A 468 8.10 -12.85 -14.09
N ILE A 469 9.10 -13.33 -14.84
CA ILE A 469 10.38 -13.80 -14.29
C ILE A 469 11.05 -12.65 -13.53
N GLU A 470 11.14 -11.48 -14.17
CA GLU A 470 11.77 -10.30 -13.58
C GLU A 470 10.94 -9.70 -12.44
N ALA A 471 9.61 -9.65 -12.58
CA ALA A 471 8.72 -9.22 -11.51
C ALA A 471 8.89 -10.09 -10.24
N CYS A 472 9.06 -11.41 -10.40
CA CYS A 472 9.33 -12.33 -9.29
C CYS A 472 10.70 -12.10 -8.64
N ARG A 473 11.72 -11.71 -9.42
CA ARG A 473 13.06 -11.37 -8.91
C ARG A 473 13.03 -10.11 -8.04
N GLN A 474 12.22 -9.11 -8.40
CA GLN A 474 12.11 -7.87 -7.64
C GLN A 474 11.31 -7.99 -6.34
N GLY A 475 10.31 -8.88 -6.30
CA GLY A 475 9.60 -9.21 -5.06
C GLY A 475 8.09 -9.32 -5.21
N THR A 476 7.44 -9.73 -4.12
CA THR A 476 6.01 -10.12 -4.11
C THR A 476 5.06 -9.00 -4.55
N VAL A 477 5.33 -7.75 -4.16
CA VAL A 477 4.47 -6.61 -4.53
C VAL A 477 4.48 -6.40 -6.04
N THR A 478 5.66 -6.41 -6.65
CA THR A 478 5.84 -6.29 -8.11
C THR A 478 5.16 -7.45 -8.83
N ALA A 479 5.42 -8.69 -8.38
CA ALA A 479 4.82 -9.88 -8.95
C ALA A 479 3.28 -9.89 -8.83
N ARG A 480 2.69 -9.37 -7.74
CA ARG A 480 1.22 -9.24 -7.60
C ARG A 480 0.64 -8.24 -8.59
N ARG A 481 1.31 -7.11 -8.84
CA ARG A 481 0.87 -6.12 -9.84
C ARG A 481 0.91 -6.69 -11.25
N TRP A 482 1.97 -7.42 -11.58
CA TRP A 482 2.09 -8.17 -12.83
C TRP A 482 0.98 -9.23 -13.00
N ALA A 483 0.78 -10.10 -12.01
CA ALA A 483 -0.25 -11.14 -12.06
C ALA A 483 -1.67 -10.56 -12.17
N ARG A 484 -1.92 -9.42 -11.49
CA ARG A 484 -3.19 -8.67 -11.60
C ARG A 484 -3.41 -8.13 -13.00
N ALA A 485 -2.40 -7.54 -13.64
CA ALA A 485 -2.53 -7.03 -15.01
C ALA A 485 -2.93 -8.15 -15.99
N ILE A 486 -2.41 -9.36 -15.80
CA ILE A 486 -2.76 -10.53 -16.61
C ILE A 486 -4.20 -11.00 -16.33
N ALA A 487 -4.60 -11.05 -15.05
CA ALA A 487 -5.96 -11.43 -14.66
C ALA A 487 -7.02 -10.45 -15.21
N GLU A 488 -6.75 -9.14 -15.08
CA GLU A 488 -7.61 -8.07 -15.60
C GLU A 488 -7.68 -8.10 -17.14
N ALA A 489 -6.55 -8.29 -17.84
CA ALA A 489 -6.57 -8.45 -19.30
C ALA A 489 -7.36 -9.69 -19.74
N GLY A 490 -7.32 -10.77 -18.93
CA GLY A 490 -8.13 -11.96 -19.15
C GLY A 490 -9.64 -11.70 -18.99
N GLU A 491 -10.04 -10.90 -18.01
CA GLU A 491 -11.45 -10.52 -17.79
C GLU A 491 -11.93 -9.54 -18.87
N ASP A 492 -11.23 -8.43 -19.05
CA ASP A 492 -11.59 -7.35 -19.99
C ASP A 492 -11.45 -7.81 -21.46
N GLY A 493 -10.57 -8.77 -21.75
CA GLY A 493 -10.45 -9.44 -23.06
C GLY A 493 -11.38 -10.66 -23.25
N ASN A 494 -12.12 -11.10 -22.23
CA ASN A 494 -12.93 -12.33 -22.21
C ASN A 494 -12.15 -13.59 -22.64
N ARG A 495 -10.97 -13.77 -22.03
CA ARG A 495 -10.07 -14.91 -22.22
C ARG A 495 -9.95 -15.70 -20.93
N GLU A 496 -10.79 -16.73 -20.80
CA GLU A 496 -10.90 -17.52 -19.57
C GLU A 496 -9.56 -18.17 -19.13
N ALA A 497 -8.76 -18.68 -20.08
CA ALA A 497 -7.46 -19.27 -19.78
C ALA A 497 -6.49 -18.26 -19.15
N LEU A 498 -6.43 -17.03 -19.67
CA LEU A 498 -5.57 -15.96 -19.17
C LEU A 498 -6.02 -15.51 -17.77
N ARG A 499 -7.34 -15.34 -17.59
CA ARG A 499 -7.96 -15.01 -16.30
C ARG A 499 -7.66 -16.05 -15.23
N LYS A 500 -7.89 -17.34 -15.54
CA LYS A 500 -7.62 -18.45 -14.61
C LYS A 500 -6.15 -18.53 -14.23
N TRP A 501 -5.25 -18.34 -15.21
CA TRP A 501 -3.81 -18.37 -14.96
C TRP A 501 -3.35 -17.18 -14.09
N GLY A 502 -3.80 -15.96 -14.40
CA GLY A 502 -3.52 -14.78 -13.58
C GLY A 502 -4.05 -14.92 -12.14
N ALA A 503 -5.28 -15.46 -11.98
CA ALA A 503 -5.85 -15.75 -10.66
C ALA A 503 -5.05 -16.82 -9.88
N ALA A 504 -4.58 -17.87 -10.54
CA ALA A 504 -3.72 -18.88 -9.94
C ALA A 504 -2.37 -18.28 -9.48
N CYS A 505 -1.76 -17.41 -10.28
CA CYS A 505 -0.56 -16.68 -9.89
C CYS A 505 -0.81 -15.78 -8.66
N LEU A 506 -1.93 -15.06 -8.61
CA LEU A 506 -2.31 -14.24 -7.45
C LEU A 506 -2.51 -15.08 -6.19
N ALA A 507 -3.12 -16.27 -6.31
CA ALA A 507 -3.28 -17.21 -5.21
C ALA A 507 -1.93 -17.74 -4.69
N ALA A 508 -1.01 -18.11 -5.58
CA ALA A 508 0.34 -18.53 -5.22
C ALA A 508 1.12 -17.40 -4.49
N LEU A 509 0.94 -16.15 -4.94
CA LEU A 509 1.55 -14.97 -4.33
C LEU A 509 0.94 -14.58 -2.97
N ALA A 510 -0.20 -15.15 -2.58
CA ALA A 510 -0.84 -14.86 -1.29
C ALA A 510 -0.18 -15.60 -0.10
N ALA A 511 0.48 -16.73 -0.34
CA ALA A 511 1.07 -17.56 0.72
C ALA A 511 2.39 -17.00 1.29
N GLU A 512 2.48 -16.82 2.61
CA GLU A 512 3.49 -16.02 3.36
C GLU A 512 4.99 -16.40 3.23
N ARG A 513 5.37 -17.54 2.61
CA ARG A 513 6.77 -18.02 2.66
C ARG A 513 7.44 -18.35 1.33
N ARG A 514 6.69 -18.45 0.21
CA ARG A 514 7.21 -18.94 -1.10
C ARG A 514 6.74 -18.11 -2.31
N HIS A 515 6.39 -16.85 -2.06
CA HIS A 515 5.65 -15.96 -2.95
C HIS A 515 5.98 -16.03 -4.46
N GLY A 516 7.27 -15.91 -4.84
CA GLY A 516 7.68 -15.94 -6.26
C GLY A 516 8.12 -17.31 -6.76
N ILE A 517 8.50 -18.23 -5.87
CA ILE A 517 9.07 -19.53 -6.20
C ILE A 517 8.01 -20.42 -6.87
N ASP A 518 6.80 -20.41 -6.32
CA ASP A 518 5.70 -21.25 -6.81
C ASP A 518 5.23 -20.78 -8.20
N VAL A 519 5.16 -19.46 -8.41
CA VAL A 519 4.84 -18.86 -9.72
C VAL A 519 5.89 -19.24 -10.77
N LEU A 520 7.18 -19.11 -10.43
CA LEU A 520 8.28 -19.55 -11.32
C LEU A 520 8.20 -21.06 -11.61
N GLY A 521 7.78 -21.87 -10.63
CA GLY A 521 7.51 -23.29 -10.84
C GLY A 521 6.38 -23.55 -11.85
N MET A 522 5.28 -22.81 -11.75
CA MET A 522 4.17 -22.88 -12.71
C MET A 522 4.60 -22.49 -14.14
N MET A 523 5.51 -21.52 -14.27
CA MET A 523 6.03 -21.06 -15.57
C MET A 523 6.80 -22.16 -16.31
N LEU A 524 7.54 -23.02 -15.61
CA LEU A 524 8.30 -24.10 -16.24
C LEU A 524 7.42 -25.11 -17.00
N ALA A 525 6.13 -25.21 -16.68
CA ALA A 525 5.21 -26.08 -17.41
C ALA A 525 4.68 -25.46 -18.71
N ARG A 526 5.01 -24.19 -19.00
CA ARG A 526 4.45 -23.45 -20.14
C ARG A 526 5.22 -23.74 -21.43
N PRO A 527 4.54 -24.12 -22.53
CA PRO A 527 5.18 -24.36 -23.82
C PRO A 527 5.71 -23.08 -24.49
N GLU A 528 5.21 -21.90 -24.09
CA GLU A 528 5.60 -20.61 -24.66
C GLU A 528 7.02 -20.18 -24.28
N LEU A 529 7.66 -20.84 -23.29
CA LEU A 529 9.02 -20.55 -22.86
C LEU A 529 10.06 -21.30 -23.69
N THR A 530 11.01 -20.54 -24.24
CA THR A 530 12.24 -21.07 -24.85
C THR A 530 13.18 -21.64 -23.79
N ASP A 531 14.21 -22.38 -24.21
CA ASP A 531 15.22 -22.89 -23.28
C ASP A 531 15.97 -21.75 -22.57
N ALA A 532 16.23 -20.64 -23.27
CA ALA A 532 16.80 -19.43 -22.66
C ALA A 532 15.87 -18.84 -21.59
N ASP A 533 14.56 -18.80 -21.84
CA ASP A 533 13.60 -18.36 -20.83
C ASP A 533 13.58 -19.31 -19.62
N ARG A 534 13.63 -20.63 -19.86
CA ARG A 534 13.67 -21.65 -18.77
C ARG A 534 14.93 -21.51 -17.92
N VAL A 535 16.09 -21.23 -18.53
CA VAL A 535 17.33 -20.91 -17.81
C VAL A 535 17.10 -19.72 -16.88
N ALA A 536 16.49 -18.63 -17.38
CA ALA A 536 16.16 -17.47 -16.56
C ALA A 536 15.17 -17.79 -15.42
N VAL A 537 14.17 -18.65 -15.66
CA VAL A 537 13.25 -19.13 -14.61
C VAL A 537 14.01 -19.91 -13.53
N TYR A 538 14.88 -20.85 -13.92
CA TYR A 538 15.67 -21.63 -12.97
C TYR A 538 16.61 -20.76 -12.15
N ILE A 539 17.31 -19.79 -12.77
CA ILE A 539 18.17 -18.84 -12.06
C ILE A 539 17.36 -18.01 -11.06
N ALA A 540 16.21 -17.46 -11.48
CA ALA A 540 15.34 -16.67 -10.61
C ALA A 540 14.79 -17.49 -9.44
N ARG A 541 14.40 -18.75 -9.69
CA ARG A 541 13.85 -19.65 -8.67
C ARG A 541 14.92 -20.13 -7.71
N ALA A 542 16.12 -20.44 -8.22
CA ALA A 542 17.28 -20.77 -7.41
C ALA A 542 17.61 -19.63 -6.43
N TRP A 543 17.64 -18.38 -6.91
CA TRP A 543 17.82 -17.21 -6.06
C TRP A 543 16.70 -17.06 -5.01
N GLY A 544 15.46 -17.37 -5.39
CA GLY A 544 14.34 -17.45 -4.46
C GLY A 544 14.59 -18.48 -3.35
N HIS A 545 15.01 -19.68 -3.71
CA HIS A 545 15.36 -20.74 -2.77
C HIS A 545 16.53 -20.37 -1.85
N PHE A 546 17.58 -19.76 -2.41
CA PHE A 546 18.73 -19.26 -1.66
C PHE A 546 18.33 -18.29 -0.55
N ARG A 547 17.44 -17.32 -0.85
CA ARG A 547 16.94 -16.35 0.16
C ARG A 547 16.08 -17.00 1.26
N THR A 548 15.51 -18.17 0.98
CA THR A 548 14.77 -18.97 1.98
C THR A 548 15.62 -20.05 2.63
N GLU A 549 16.95 -19.97 2.47
CA GLU A 549 17.94 -20.95 2.99
C GLU A 549 17.73 -22.39 2.49
N ALA A 550 16.97 -22.55 1.41
CA ALA A 550 16.71 -23.82 0.74
C ALA A 550 17.86 -24.13 -0.25
N TYR A 551 19.09 -24.23 0.27
CA TYR A 551 20.31 -24.27 -0.55
C TYR A 551 20.37 -25.47 -1.49
N GLU A 552 19.88 -26.64 -1.08
CA GLU A 552 19.85 -27.84 -1.93
C GLU A 552 18.93 -27.65 -3.15
N GLN A 553 17.74 -27.06 -2.95
CA GLN A 553 16.84 -26.71 -4.05
C GLN A 553 17.44 -25.64 -4.95
N SER A 554 18.13 -24.65 -4.37
CA SER A 554 18.86 -23.63 -5.13
C SER A 554 19.92 -24.25 -6.03
N LEU A 555 20.77 -25.13 -5.48
CA LEU A 555 21.81 -25.83 -6.23
C LEU A 555 21.22 -26.73 -7.33
N ALA A 556 20.10 -27.42 -7.04
CA ALA A 556 19.41 -28.24 -8.03
C ALA A 556 18.90 -27.42 -9.21
N ASP A 557 18.34 -26.24 -8.98
CA ASP A 557 17.87 -25.36 -10.05
C ASP A 557 19.02 -24.76 -10.86
N TYR A 558 20.13 -24.35 -10.23
CA TYR A 558 21.32 -23.92 -10.98
C TYR A 558 21.92 -25.05 -11.83
N ARG A 559 21.91 -26.31 -11.34
CA ARG A 559 22.32 -27.47 -12.15
C ARG A 559 21.40 -27.67 -13.36
N ARG A 560 20.09 -27.47 -13.21
CA ARG A 560 19.14 -27.55 -14.33
C ARG A 560 19.36 -26.42 -15.33
N ALA A 561 19.59 -25.20 -14.87
CA ALA A 561 19.95 -24.07 -15.72
C ALA A 561 21.19 -24.39 -16.57
N LEU A 562 22.25 -24.90 -15.93
CA LEU A 562 23.51 -25.25 -16.59
C LEU A 562 23.44 -26.50 -17.47
N THR A 563 22.41 -27.33 -17.29
CA THR A 563 22.13 -28.45 -18.20
C THR A 563 21.52 -27.94 -19.51
N LEU A 564 20.71 -26.89 -19.45
CA LEU A 564 20.10 -26.26 -20.63
C LEU A 564 21.08 -25.30 -21.32
N ASP A 565 21.86 -24.56 -20.55
CA ASP A 565 22.89 -23.65 -21.04
C ASP A 565 24.13 -23.69 -20.14
N ALA A 566 25.12 -24.50 -20.55
CA ALA A 566 26.38 -24.63 -19.85
C ALA A 566 27.26 -23.37 -19.91
N SER A 567 26.91 -22.38 -20.74
CA SER A 567 27.64 -21.11 -20.89
C SER A 567 27.00 -19.96 -20.10
N SER A 568 26.00 -20.24 -19.27
CA SER A 568 25.32 -19.22 -18.48
C SER A 568 26.20 -18.72 -17.32
N ALA A 569 26.84 -17.57 -17.52
CA ALA A 569 27.65 -16.88 -16.51
C ALA A 569 26.86 -16.60 -15.22
N ASP A 570 25.61 -16.15 -15.33
CA ASP A 570 24.75 -15.90 -14.16
C ASP A 570 24.41 -17.17 -13.37
N ALA A 571 24.27 -18.31 -14.04
CA ALA A 571 24.04 -19.58 -13.36
C ALA A 571 25.29 -20.07 -12.62
N HIS A 572 26.48 -19.95 -13.22
CA HIS A 572 27.75 -20.24 -12.55
C HIS A 572 27.97 -19.33 -11.34
N HIS A 573 27.79 -18.01 -11.51
CA HIS A 573 27.89 -17.06 -10.40
C HIS A 573 26.94 -17.40 -9.26
N GLY A 574 25.65 -17.59 -9.56
CA GLY A 574 24.65 -17.92 -8.54
C GLY A 574 24.92 -19.26 -7.84
N ARG A 575 25.41 -20.26 -8.57
CA ARG A 575 25.79 -21.56 -8.00
C ARG A 575 27.03 -21.46 -7.12
N ALA A 576 28.01 -20.64 -7.48
CA ALA A 576 29.17 -20.35 -6.63
C ALA A 576 28.74 -19.72 -5.30
N VAL A 577 27.84 -18.74 -5.33
CA VAL A 577 27.29 -18.11 -4.12
C VAL A 577 26.54 -19.14 -3.25
N ALA A 578 25.77 -20.04 -3.87
CA ALA A 578 25.08 -21.12 -3.16
C ALA A 578 26.05 -22.14 -2.54
N HIS A 579 27.10 -22.55 -3.26
CA HIS A 579 28.16 -23.41 -2.74
C HIS A 579 28.91 -22.77 -1.58
N ARG A 580 29.22 -21.47 -1.69
CA ARG A 580 29.83 -20.67 -0.61
C ARG A 580 28.97 -20.65 0.64
N ALA A 581 27.64 -20.52 0.50
CA ALA A 581 26.72 -20.52 1.65
C ALA A 581 26.64 -21.86 2.39
N VAL A 582 26.86 -22.99 1.70
CA VAL A 582 26.92 -24.32 2.33
C VAL A 582 28.33 -24.73 2.77
N GLY A 583 29.33 -23.85 2.58
CA GLY A 583 30.72 -24.09 2.95
C GLY A 583 31.52 -24.97 1.99
N ASP A 584 31.01 -25.21 0.78
CA ASP A 584 31.73 -25.94 -0.27
C ASP A 584 32.59 -24.97 -1.08
N TRP A 585 33.71 -24.57 -0.47
CA TRP A 585 34.62 -23.57 -1.05
C TRP A 585 35.23 -24.02 -2.38
N ALA A 586 35.52 -25.32 -2.52
CA ALA A 586 36.14 -25.86 -3.73
C ALA A 586 35.19 -25.81 -4.93
N ALA A 587 33.93 -26.23 -4.76
CA ALA A 587 32.93 -26.12 -5.81
C ALA A 587 32.62 -24.65 -6.15
N ALA A 588 32.58 -23.77 -5.15
CA ALA A 588 32.40 -22.33 -5.37
C ALA A 588 33.51 -21.75 -6.24
N LEU A 589 34.78 -22.03 -5.93
CA LEU A 589 35.93 -21.56 -6.72
C LEU A 589 35.91 -22.12 -8.14
N ALA A 590 35.57 -23.41 -8.33
CA ALA A 590 35.46 -24.00 -9.67
C ALA A 590 34.38 -23.34 -10.55
N ASP A 591 33.24 -22.96 -9.96
CA ASP A 591 32.22 -22.18 -10.67
C ASP A 591 32.69 -20.76 -11.01
N LEU A 592 33.51 -20.14 -10.16
CA LEU A 592 34.07 -18.81 -10.41
C LEU A 592 35.18 -18.82 -11.46
N ASP A 593 35.94 -19.90 -11.58
CA ASP A 593 36.87 -20.10 -12.69
C ASP A 593 36.12 -20.19 -14.01
N ARG A 594 34.98 -20.91 -14.05
CA ARG A 594 34.10 -20.91 -15.22
C ARG A 594 33.49 -19.55 -15.52
N LEU A 595 33.13 -18.78 -14.48
CA LEU A 595 32.66 -17.41 -14.67
C LEU A 595 33.73 -16.52 -15.31
N GLU A 596 35.00 -16.64 -14.92
CA GLU A 596 36.10 -15.89 -15.52
C GLU A 596 36.37 -16.32 -16.97
N ASP A 597 36.31 -17.62 -17.26
CA ASP A 597 36.42 -18.15 -18.63
C ASP A 597 35.35 -17.54 -19.56
N LEU A 598 34.12 -17.38 -19.04
CA LEU A 598 32.97 -16.85 -19.78
C LEU A 598 32.97 -15.32 -19.90
N GLU A 599 33.46 -14.62 -18.86
CA GLU A 599 33.48 -13.16 -18.77
C GLU A 599 34.91 -12.61 -18.50
N PRO A 600 35.86 -12.80 -19.43
CA PRO A 600 37.24 -12.40 -19.21
C PRO A 600 37.36 -10.88 -19.05
N GLY A 601 38.20 -10.45 -18.10
CA GLY A 601 38.47 -9.03 -17.84
C GLY A 601 37.35 -8.30 -17.07
N ARG A 602 36.36 -9.00 -16.53
CA ARG A 602 35.35 -8.42 -15.64
C ARG A 602 35.76 -8.56 -14.17
N ALA A 603 35.46 -7.55 -13.34
CA ALA A 603 35.76 -7.58 -11.91
C ALA A 603 34.95 -8.62 -11.11
N ARG A 604 33.83 -9.11 -11.66
CA ARG A 604 32.86 -9.97 -10.96
C ARG A 604 33.49 -11.27 -10.43
N ALA A 605 34.21 -12.02 -11.26
CA ALA A 605 34.84 -13.28 -10.88
C ALA A 605 35.93 -13.12 -9.80
N PRO A 606 36.96 -12.26 -9.98
CA PRO A 606 37.97 -12.06 -8.93
C PRO A 606 37.39 -11.48 -7.64
N ARG A 607 36.37 -10.62 -7.72
CA ARG A 607 35.66 -10.14 -6.52
C ARG A 607 35.04 -11.28 -5.73
N GLU A 608 34.28 -12.14 -6.40
CA GLU A 608 33.60 -13.27 -5.76
C GLU A 608 34.57 -14.33 -5.25
N ARG A 609 35.70 -14.55 -5.92
CA ARG A 609 36.75 -15.44 -5.41
C ARG A 609 37.40 -14.85 -4.17
N GLY A 610 37.74 -13.57 -4.21
CA GLY A 610 38.27 -12.83 -3.07
C GLY A 610 37.35 -12.92 -1.85
N GLU A 611 36.04 -12.74 -2.05
CA GLU A 611 35.03 -12.91 -1.02
C GLU A 611 34.91 -14.37 -0.52
N THR A 612 35.02 -15.34 -1.42
CA THR A 612 35.04 -16.77 -1.07
C THR A 612 36.26 -17.11 -0.21
N HIS A 613 37.46 -16.63 -0.57
CA HIS A 613 38.68 -16.77 0.21
C HIS A 613 38.59 -16.07 1.56
N ARG A 614 38.04 -14.85 1.63
CA ARG A 614 37.83 -14.11 2.88
C ARG A 614 36.97 -14.91 3.85
N ARG A 615 35.85 -15.47 3.37
CA ARG A 615 34.95 -16.31 4.19
C ARG A 615 35.54 -17.67 4.56
N ALA A 616 36.39 -18.23 3.71
CA ALA A 616 37.16 -19.45 4.01
C ALA A 616 38.33 -19.19 4.99
N GLY A 617 38.64 -17.94 5.33
CA GLY A 617 39.76 -17.56 6.20
C GLY A 617 41.12 -17.51 5.50
N HIS A 618 41.16 -17.61 4.17
CA HIS A 618 42.38 -17.51 3.36
C HIS A 618 42.63 -16.04 2.98
N TYR A 619 43.01 -15.22 3.96
CA TYR A 619 42.99 -13.77 3.81
C TYR A 619 44.05 -13.23 2.82
N GLU A 620 45.21 -13.86 2.68
CA GLU A 620 46.20 -13.48 1.66
C GLU A 620 45.67 -13.66 0.23
N ASP A 621 45.06 -14.81 -0.05
CA ASP A 621 44.43 -15.09 -1.35
C ASP A 621 43.27 -14.13 -1.60
N ALA A 622 42.49 -13.83 -0.55
CA ALA A 622 41.41 -12.85 -0.61
C ALA A 622 41.94 -11.47 -1.02
N VAL A 623 43.00 -10.97 -0.38
CA VAL A 623 43.62 -9.69 -0.74
C VAL A 623 44.11 -9.70 -2.19
N ALA A 624 44.75 -10.79 -2.65
CA ALA A 624 45.24 -10.88 -4.02
C ALA A 624 44.11 -10.78 -5.06
N GLU A 625 43.04 -11.54 -4.88
CA GLU A 625 41.88 -11.53 -5.78
C GLU A 625 41.09 -10.21 -5.70
N LEU A 626 40.89 -9.64 -4.51
CA LEU A 626 40.22 -8.35 -4.35
C LEU A 626 41.05 -7.19 -4.91
N CYS A 627 42.39 -7.25 -4.83
CA CYS A 627 43.27 -6.33 -5.56
C CYS A 627 43.06 -6.43 -7.08
N ARG A 628 43.01 -7.65 -7.63
CA ARG A 628 42.72 -7.85 -9.06
C ARG A 628 41.36 -7.26 -9.44
N ALA A 629 40.33 -7.48 -8.62
CA ALA A 629 39.02 -6.89 -8.82
C ALA A 629 39.05 -5.36 -8.82
N LEU A 630 39.77 -4.73 -7.88
CA LEU A 630 39.90 -3.26 -7.78
C LEU A 630 40.76 -2.63 -8.88
N VAL A 631 41.62 -3.40 -9.55
CA VAL A 631 42.29 -2.95 -10.78
C VAL A 631 41.28 -2.84 -11.92
N LEU A 632 40.30 -3.74 -11.98
CA LEU A 632 39.28 -3.78 -13.02
C LEU A 632 38.11 -2.81 -12.73
N ASP A 633 37.75 -2.65 -11.46
CA ASP A 633 36.73 -1.70 -10.99
C ASP A 633 37.19 -0.98 -9.70
N PRO A 634 37.88 0.16 -9.82
CA PRO A 634 38.40 0.89 -8.66
C PRO A 634 37.35 1.56 -7.77
N ALA A 635 36.09 1.64 -8.24
CA ALA A 635 35.00 2.34 -7.59
C ALA A 635 34.00 1.40 -6.88
N ASP A 636 34.34 0.12 -6.72
CA ASP A 636 33.52 -0.84 -5.98
C ASP A 636 33.76 -0.75 -4.47
N ALA A 637 32.88 -0.02 -3.77
CA ALA A 637 32.90 0.14 -2.32
C ALA A 637 32.81 -1.20 -1.56
N LEU A 638 32.09 -2.20 -2.09
CA LEU A 638 31.95 -3.51 -1.45
C LEU A 638 33.26 -4.29 -1.51
N THR A 639 33.95 -4.24 -2.64
CA THR A 639 35.27 -4.88 -2.81
C THR A 639 36.33 -4.21 -1.93
N LEU A 640 36.32 -2.88 -1.83
CA LEU A 640 37.18 -2.13 -0.89
C LEU A 640 36.92 -2.57 0.55
N GLY A 641 35.66 -2.57 0.99
CA GLY A 641 35.32 -3.03 2.33
C GLY A 641 35.77 -4.47 2.61
N SER A 642 35.57 -5.38 1.66
CA SER A 642 35.97 -6.78 1.80
C SER A 642 37.49 -6.93 1.92
N ARG A 643 38.25 -6.13 1.15
CA ARG A 643 39.72 -6.13 1.20
C ARG A 643 40.23 -5.50 2.49
N GLY A 644 39.60 -4.40 2.93
CA GLY A 644 39.87 -3.77 4.21
C GLY A 644 39.68 -4.74 5.38
N GLN A 645 38.59 -5.53 5.36
CA GLN A 645 38.37 -6.58 6.34
C GLN A 645 39.43 -7.68 6.28
N ALA A 646 39.83 -8.14 5.08
CA ALA A 646 40.91 -9.11 4.94
C ALA A 646 42.25 -8.57 5.48
N HIS A 647 42.57 -7.29 5.23
CA HIS A 647 43.72 -6.62 5.81
C HIS A 647 43.65 -6.53 7.33
N ALA A 648 42.49 -6.22 7.90
CA ALA A 648 42.29 -6.20 9.35
C ALA A 648 42.54 -7.58 9.98
N GLN A 649 42.02 -8.66 9.37
CA GLN A 649 42.25 -10.03 9.83
C GLN A 649 43.71 -10.49 9.70
N LEU A 650 44.46 -9.92 8.75
CA LEU A 650 45.91 -10.11 8.61
C LEU A 650 46.75 -9.27 9.58
N GLY A 651 46.12 -8.49 10.48
CA GLY A 651 46.83 -7.58 11.38
C GLY A 651 47.49 -6.41 10.65
N ARG A 652 46.91 -5.97 9.53
CA ARG A 652 47.40 -4.84 8.71
C ARG A 652 46.42 -3.66 8.83
N PRO A 653 46.42 -2.93 9.98
CA PRO A 653 45.39 -1.93 10.27
C PRO A 653 45.45 -0.70 9.34
N VAL A 654 46.64 -0.26 8.94
CA VAL A 654 46.79 0.91 8.05
C VAL A 654 46.11 0.70 6.69
N PRO A 655 46.44 -0.34 5.90
CA PRO A 655 45.75 -0.57 4.63
C PRO A 655 44.26 -0.92 4.81
N ALA A 656 43.88 -1.49 5.96
CA ALA A 656 42.46 -1.71 6.27
C ALA A 656 41.67 -0.39 6.40
N LEU A 657 42.20 0.57 7.15
CA LEU A 657 41.57 1.89 7.31
C LEU A 657 41.52 2.66 6.00
N GLU A 658 42.59 2.63 5.19
CA GLU A 658 42.61 3.27 3.86
C GLU A 658 41.50 2.73 2.96
N ASP A 659 41.28 1.41 2.95
CA ASP A 659 40.22 0.79 2.17
C ASP A 659 38.82 1.15 2.68
N PHE A 660 38.61 1.15 4.00
CA PHE A 660 37.32 1.56 4.57
C PHE A 660 37.04 3.05 4.33
N ASP A 661 38.05 3.92 4.43
CA ASP A 661 37.92 5.34 4.14
C ASP A 661 37.53 5.57 2.67
N ARG A 662 38.15 4.85 1.74
CA ARG A 662 37.77 4.90 0.32
C ARG A 662 36.37 4.35 0.07
N ALA A 663 36.02 3.23 0.70
CA ALA A 663 34.67 2.66 0.57
C ALA A 663 33.60 3.66 1.04
N LEU A 664 33.83 4.35 2.15
CA LEU A 664 32.91 5.34 2.73
C LEU A 664 32.93 6.70 2.02
N ALA A 665 33.98 7.00 1.24
CA ALA A 665 33.96 8.12 0.32
C ALA A 665 33.07 7.85 -0.91
N LEU A 666 32.99 6.59 -1.34
CA LEU A 666 32.15 6.16 -2.47
C LEU A 666 30.69 5.95 -2.06
N ASP A 667 30.47 5.25 -0.94
CA ASP A 667 29.16 5.05 -0.33
C ASP A 667 29.21 5.48 1.15
N PRO A 668 28.85 6.74 1.44
CA PRO A 668 28.86 7.25 2.81
C PRO A 668 27.97 6.45 3.77
N ASP A 669 26.89 5.84 3.28
CA ASP A 669 25.91 5.13 4.12
C ASP A 669 26.16 3.62 4.16
N TYR A 670 27.36 3.17 3.76
CA TYR A 670 27.77 1.78 3.84
C TYR A 670 27.98 1.32 5.30
N GLY A 671 26.89 0.92 5.94
CA GLY A 671 26.84 0.56 7.37
C GLY A 671 27.84 -0.50 7.80
N TRP A 672 28.08 -1.54 6.99
CA TRP A 672 29.07 -2.58 7.32
C TRP A 672 30.49 -2.03 7.36
N ALA A 673 30.89 -1.19 6.41
CA ALA A 673 32.21 -0.55 6.42
C ALA A 673 32.39 0.43 7.59
N LEU A 674 31.36 1.19 7.97
CA LEU A 674 31.39 2.05 9.16
C LEU A 674 31.75 1.25 10.41
N VAL A 675 31.07 0.13 10.62
CA VAL A 675 31.28 -0.67 11.83
C VAL A 675 32.62 -1.42 11.79
N ARG A 676 33.03 -1.97 10.65
CA ARG A 676 34.36 -2.61 10.53
C ARG A 676 35.50 -1.61 10.71
N ARG A 677 35.35 -0.38 10.21
CA ARG A 677 36.31 0.71 10.47
C ARG A 677 36.33 1.09 11.96
N ALA A 678 35.17 1.20 12.59
CA ALA A 678 35.07 1.46 14.03
C ALA A 678 35.77 0.38 14.87
N HIS A 679 35.61 -0.89 14.50
CA HIS A 679 36.29 -2.00 15.15
C HIS A 679 37.81 -1.85 15.08
N VAL A 680 38.37 -1.58 13.90
CA VAL A 680 39.82 -1.36 13.71
C VAL A 680 40.31 -0.14 14.47
N ARG A 681 39.58 0.99 14.41
CA ARG A 681 39.90 2.21 15.18
C ARG A 681 39.92 1.96 16.69
N GLY A 682 38.95 1.21 17.20
CA GLY A 682 38.88 0.82 18.61
C GLY A 682 40.08 -0.02 19.04
N GLN A 683 40.50 -1.00 18.24
CA GLN A 683 41.72 -1.79 18.51
C GLN A 683 43.00 -0.93 18.54
N LEU A 684 43.03 0.16 17.76
CA LEU A 684 44.15 1.11 17.74
C LEU A 684 44.06 2.19 18.84
N GLY A 685 43.00 2.19 19.64
CA GLY A 685 42.77 3.17 20.70
C GLY A 685 42.07 4.46 20.27
N ASP A 686 41.70 4.61 18.98
CA ASP A 686 40.87 5.73 18.49
C ASP A 686 39.39 5.49 18.86
N THR A 687 39.11 5.66 20.15
CA THR A 687 37.78 5.43 20.73
C THR A 687 36.77 6.45 20.22
N GLU A 688 37.18 7.71 20.04
CA GLU A 688 36.30 8.78 19.60
C GLU A 688 35.86 8.59 18.14
N GLY A 689 36.81 8.33 17.23
CA GLY A 689 36.52 8.06 15.83
C GLY A 689 35.69 6.79 15.64
N ALA A 690 35.94 5.76 16.44
CA ALA A 690 35.14 4.53 16.44
C ALA A 690 33.67 4.77 16.87
N LEU A 691 33.45 5.52 17.96
CA LEU A 691 32.09 5.84 18.42
C LEU A 691 31.34 6.73 17.43
N ALA A 692 32.02 7.67 16.77
CA ALA A 692 31.40 8.51 15.73
C ALA A 692 30.89 7.70 14.53
N ASP A 693 31.66 6.69 14.10
CA ASP A 693 31.25 5.76 13.03
C ASP A 693 30.04 4.92 13.46
N LEU A 694 30.03 4.43 14.71
CA LEU A 694 28.92 3.66 15.27
C LEU A 694 27.65 4.50 15.47
N ASP A 695 27.78 5.76 15.86
CA ASP A 695 26.65 6.71 15.94
C ASP A 695 26.02 6.91 14.56
N ARG A 696 26.82 6.93 13.50
CA ARG A 696 26.33 6.99 12.13
C ARG A 696 25.62 5.69 11.73
N ALA A 697 26.21 4.53 12.01
CA ALA A 697 25.60 3.24 11.74
C ALA A 697 24.26 3.05 12.48
N GLU A 698 24.15 3.49 13.73
CA GLU A 698 22.92 3.44 14.52
C GLU A 698 21.82 4.36 13.97
N ARG A 699 22.18 5.52 13.39
CA ARG A 699 21.20 6.38 12.67
C ARG A 699 20.65 5.72 11.39
N LEU A 700 21.46 4.92 10.69
CA LEU A 700 21.01 4.20 9.49
C LEU A 700 19.99 3.12 9.85
N SER A 701 20.18 2.42 10.98
CA SER A 701 19.20 1.47 11.51
C SER A 701 19.31 1.29 13.02
N PRO A 702 18.36 1.85 13.80
CA PRO A 702 18.34 1.72 15.26
C PRO A 702 18.10 0.30 15.78
N SER A 703 17.72 -0.63 14.89
CA SER A 703 17.33 -2.01 15.24
C SER A 703 18.48 -3.02 15.12
N TRP A 704 19.67 -2.59 14.72
CA TRP A 704 20.81 -3.48 14.47
C TRP A 704 21.56 -3.82 15.76
N ALA A 705 21.21 -4.95 16.38
CA ALA A 705 21.84 -5.46 17.60
C ALA A 705 23.37 -5.56 17.51
N TRP A 706 23.90 -5.95 16.35
CA TRP A 706 25.34 -6.09 16.11
C TRP A 706 26.11 -4.76 16.21
N VAL A 707 25.52 -3.61 15.82
CA VAL A 707 26.14 -2.28 15.98
C VAL A 707 26.35 -1.95 17.46
N LEU A 708 25.36 -2.26 18.31
CA LEU A 708 25.47 -2.07 19.75
C LEU A 708 26.47 -3.04 20.39
N GLY A 709 26.58 -4.25 19.84
CA GLY A 709 27.61 -5.20 20.22
C GLY A 709 29.02 -4.67 19.93
N GLU A 710 29.25 -4.14 18.73
CA GLU A 710 30.54 -3.54 18.33
C GLU A 710 30.85 -2.27 19.15
N ARG A 711 29.83 -1.49 19.53
CA ARG A 711 29.99 -0.40 20.50
C ARG A 711 30.49 -0.91 21.85
N GLY A 712 29.96 -2.04 22.32
CA GLY A 712 30.46 -2.69 23.52
C GLY A 712 31.94 -3.08 23.41
N ASP A 713 32.35 -3.60 22.24
CA ASP A 713 33.75 -3.94 21.96
C ASP A 713 34.67 -2.71 21.99
N VAL A 714 34.26 -1.60 21.39
CA VAL A 714 35.01 -0.34 21.43
C VAL A 714 35.20 0.16 22.88
N TYR A 715 34.14 0.13 23.70
CA TYR A 715 34.27 0.48 25.12
C TYR A 715 35.19 -0.49 25.88
N ARG A 716 35.11 -1.79 25.58
CA ARG A 716 35.97 -2.80 26.20
C ARG A 716 37.44 -2.59 25.84
N PHE A 717 37.76 -2.27 24.58
CA PHE A 717 39.14 -1.93 24.16
C PHE A 717 39.67 -0.68 24.86
N ALA A 718 38.79 0.28 25.14
CA ALA A 718 39.08 1.48 25.92
C ALA A 718 39.11 1.24 27.45
N ALA A 719 38.97 -0.01 27.93
CA ALA A 719 38.84 -0.38 29.34
C ALA A 719 37.67 0.29 30.09
N ARG A 720 36.64 0.73 29.36
CA ARG A 720 35.39 1.32 29.87
C ARG A 720 34.33 0.22 30.05
N TYR A 721 34.58 -0.66 31.02
CA TYR A 721 33.87 -1.93 31.11
C TYR A 721 32.39 -1.78 31.50
N GLU A 722 32.02 -0.81 32.33
CA GLU A 722 30.62 -0.53 32.65
C GLU A 722 29.81 -0.11 31.42
N GLU A 723 30.34 0.80 30.60
CA GLU A 723 29.68 1.18 29.34
C GLU A 723 29.63 0.02 28.34
N ALA A 724 30.67 -0.81 28.30
CA ALA A 724 30.66 -2.03 27.49
C ALA A 724 29.51 -2.96 27.89
N VAL A 725 29.35 -3.24 29.18
CA VAL A 725 28.26 -4.07 29.72
C VAL A 725 26.89 -3.50 29.36
N ALA A 726 26.71 -2.17 29.46
CA ALA A 726 25.47 -1.51 29.09
C ALA A 726 25.17 -1.64 27.58
N ALA A 727 26.18 -1.45 26.72
CA ALA A 727 26.03 -1.57 25.27
C ALA A 727 25.66 -2.99 24.83
N TYR A 728 26.36 -4.02 25.34
CA TYR A 728 25.98 -5.41 25.09
C TYR A 728 24.60 -5.75 25.66
N GLY A 729 24.23 -5.18 26.81
CA GLY A 729 22.88 -5.33 27.38
C GLY A 729 21.79 -4.81 26.43
N ARG A 730 22.00 -3.65 25.80
CA ARG A 730 21.08 -3.14 24.77
C ARG A 730 21.07 -4.04 23.53
N ALA A 731 22.22 -4.54 23.08
CA ALA A 731 22.30 -5.49 21.96
C ALA A 731 21.45 -6.75 22.24
N LEU A 732 21.57 -7.32 23.44
CA LEU A 732 20.83 -8.51 23.87
C LEU A 732 19.33 -8.27 24.10
N ALA A 733 18.94 -7.03 24.38
CA ALA A 733 17.52 -6.65 24.43
C ALA A 733 16.89 -6.64 23.02
N LEU A 734 17.68 -6.30 21.98
CA LEU A 734 17.24 -6.38 20.58
C LEU A 734 17.29 -7.81 20.04
N ASP A 735 18.35 -8.56 20.33
CA ASP A 735 18.48 -9.98 19.97
C ASP A 735 18.89 -10.84 21.18
N PRO A 736 17.91 -11.49 21.85
CA PRO A 736 18.17 -12.42 22.95
C PRO A 736 18.93 -13.71 22.55
N GLY A 737 19.10 -13.96 21.24
CA GLY A 737 19.84 -15.09 20.68
C GLY A 737 21.30 -14.79 20.35
N TYR A 738 21.78 -13.56 20.59
CA TYR A 738 23.11 -13.13 20.14
C TYR A 738 24.24 -13.66 21.04
N ALA A 739 24.65 -14.90 20.80
CA ALA A 739 25.62 -15.64 21.61
C ALA A 739 26.98 -14.92 21.77
N TRP A 740 27.42 -14.20 20.73
CA TRP A 740 28.66 -13.41 20.79
C TRP A 740 28.57 -12.27 21.82
N ALA A 741 27.47 -11.52 21.84
CA ALA A 741 27.28 -10.44 22.80
C ALA A 741 27.24 -10.93 24.26
N TYR A 742 26.68 -12.12 24.52
CA TYR A 742 26.77 -12.75 25.85
C TYR A 742 28.23 -13.01 26.25
N GLY A 743 29.00 -13.69 25.40
CA GLY A 743 30.40 -13.99 25.72
C GLY A 743 31.27 -12.72 25.84
N SER A 744 31.05 -11.72 24.99
CA SER A 744 31.74 -10.43 25.05
C SER A 744 31.38 -9.62 26.30
N ARG A 745 30.12 -9.63 26.72
CA ARG A 745 29.67 -9.03 27.98
C ARG A 745 30.26 -9.74 29.19
N ALA A 746 30.36 -11.06 29.14
CA ALA A 746 31.00 -11.84 30.20
C ALA A 746 32.47 -11.46 30.41
N VAL A 747 33.22 -11.22 29.33
CA VAL A 747 34.61 -10.73 29.45
C VAL A 747 34.65 -9.37 30.15
N ALA A 748 33.80 -8.42 29.76
CA ALA A 748 33.74 -7.11 30.43
C ALA A 748 33.32 -7.23 31.91
N LEU A 749 32.34 -8.09 32.22
CA LEU A 749 31.92 -8.39 33.60
C LEU A 749 33.04 -9.02 34.44
N ALA A 750 33.86 -9.88 33.84
CA ALA A 750 35.00 -10.49 34.49
C ALA A 750 36.07 -9.47 34.89
N GLU A 751 36.37 -8.50 34.01
CA GLU A 751 37.29 -7.39 34.30
C GLU A 751 36.76 -6.48 35.42
N LEU A 752 35.43 -6.34 35.54
CA LEU A 752 34.77 -5.66 36.66
C LEU A 752 34.72 -6.49 37.96
N GLY A 753 35.23 -7.73 37.96
CA GLY A 753 35.15 -8.64 39.10
C GLY A 753 33.76 -9.25 39.34
N ARG A 754 32.77 -9.01 38.45
CA ARG A 754 31.39 -9.53 38.50
C ARG A 754 31.33 -10.96 37.96
N ARG A 755 32.11 -11.86 38.57
CA ARG A 755 32.37 -13.23 38.07
C ARG A 755 31.13 -14.11 37.92
N ALA A 756 30.19 -14.04 38.87
CA ALA A 756 28.97 -14.84 38.84
C ALA A 756 28.10 -14.51 37.61
N GLU A 757 27.99 -13.22 37.28
CA GLU A 757 27.24 -12.75 36.10
C GLU A 757 27.97 -13.12 34.80
N ALA A 758 29.31 -13.01 34.78
CA ALA A 758 30.12 -13.44 33.65
C ALA A 758 29.95 -14.93 33.33
N LEU A 759 29.94 -15.79 34.35
CA LEU A 759 29.68 -17.22 34.18
C LEU A 759 28.28 -17.50 33.63
N ALA A 760 27.25 -16.81 34.14
CA ALA A 760 25.88 -16.97 33.65
C ALA A 760 25.74 -16.57 32.16
N ASP A 761 26.42 -15.51 31.74
CA ASP A 761 26.46 -15.08 30.34
C ASP A 761 27.20 -16.12 29.46
N LEU A 762 28.30 -16.69 29.92
CA LEU A 762 29.02 -17.74 29.17
C LEU A 762 28.22 -19.03 29.09
N ASP A 763 27.50 -19.41 30.15
CA ASP A 763 26.56 -20.53 30.16
C ASP A 763 25.48 -20.33 29.10
N ARG A 764 24.95 -19.10 29.00
CA ARG A 764 23.97 -18.75 27.97
C ARG A 764 24.57 -18.81 26.57
N ALA A 765 25.79 -18.30 26.37
CA ALA A 765 26.48 -18.32 25.08
C ALA A 765 26.70 -19.76 24.56
N VAL A 766 27.16 -20.68 25.42
CA VAL A 766 27.35 -22.09 25.01
C VAL A 766 26.04 -22.85 24.89
N ALA A 767 24.98 -22.47 25.62
CA ALA A 767 23.66 -23.05 25.43
C ALA A 767 23.05 -22.64 24.08
N LEU A 768 23.27 -21.40 23.65
CA LEU A 768 22.85 -20.89 22.34
C LEU A 768 23.65 -21.54 21.20
N VAL A 769 24.97 -21.71 21.40
CA VAL A 769 25.88 -22.30 20.41
C VAL A 769 26.73 -23.38 21.09
N PRO A 770 26.28 -24.66 21.10
CA PRO A 770 26.97 -25.75 21.80
C PRO A 770 28.40 -26.03 21.37
N GLY A 771 28.81 -25.56 20.18
CA GLY A 771 30.18 -25.66 19.65
C GLY A 771 31.00 -24.38 19.78
N TYR A 772 30.59 -23.41 20.61
CA TYR A 772 31.25 -22.11 20.67
C TYR A 772 32.57 -22.16 21.45
N ARG A 773 33.64 -22.55 20.75
CA ARG A 773 35.00 -22.71 21.29
C ARG A 773 35.44 -21.57 22.19
N TRP A 774 35.37 -20.33 21.70
CA TRP A 774 35.84 -19.15 22.43
C TRP A 774 35.10 -18.96 23.77
N ALA A 775 33.78 -19.19 23.81
CA ALA A 775 33.02 -19.10 25.06
C ALA A 775 33.43 -20.18 26.07
N TYR A 776 33.70 -21.42 25.63
CA TYR A 776 34.27 -22.45 26.51
C TYR A 776 35.65 -22.05 27.04
N GLU A 777 36.51 -21.45 26.22
CA GLU A 777 37.84 -20.99 26.66
C GLU A 777 37.73 -19.87 27.70
N GLN A 778 36.82 -18.90 27.52
CA GLN A 778 36.58 -17.84 28.51
C GLN A 778 36.00 -18.41 29.80
N ARG A 779 35.08 -19.37 29.71
CA ARG A 779 34.47 -20.02 30.89
C ARG A 779 35.48 -20.86 31.67
N ALA A 780 36.32 -21.61 30.96
CA ALA A 780 37.44 -22.33 31.57
C ALA A 780 38.41 -21.40 32.30
N ARG A 781 38.73 -20.23 31.72
CA ARG A 781 39.58 -19.21 32.36
C ARG A 781 38.96 -18.71 33.67
N LEU A 782 37.65 -18.48 33.71
CA LEU A 782 36.95 -18.09 34.94
C LEU A 782 36.93 -19.21 35.97
N HIS A 783 36.66 -20.46 35.55
CA HIS A 783 36.70 -21.62 36.44
C HIS A 783 38.08 -21.81 37.09
N ARG A 784 39.17 -21.65 36.34
CA ARG A 784 40.54 -21.69 36.89
C ARG A 784 40.77 -20.59 37.92
N ALA A 785 40.31 -19.37 37.65
CA ALA A 785 40.43 -18.25 38.58
C ALA A 785 39.69 -18.50 39.92
N GLU A 786 38.69 -19.39 39.92
CA GLU A 786 37.94 -19.81 41.11
C GLU A 786 38.45 -21.13 41.73
N GLY A 787 39.53 -21.72 41.21
CA GLY A 787 40.05 -23.01 41.68
C GLY A 787 39.22 -24.23 41.27
N ARG A 788 38.27 -24.07 40.34
CA ARG A 788 37.41 -25.13 39.80
C ARG A 788 38.08 -25.85 38.63
N GLU A 789 39.21 -26.52 38.90
CA GLU A 789 40.05 -27.10 37.85
C GLU A 789 39.34 -28.19 37.02
N ARG A 790 38.43 -28.96 37.64
CA ARG A 790 37.65 -29.99 36.93
C ARG A 790 36.74 -29.39 35.87
N ASP A 791 36.03 -28.31 36.20
CA ASP A 791 35.11 -27.63 35.28
C ASP A 791 35.89 -26.98 34.13
N ALA A 792 37.04 -26.36 34.44
CA ALA A 792 37.92 -25.78 33.44
C ALA A 792 38.46 -26.82 32.44
N LEU A 793 38.89 -27.99 32.92
CA LEU A 793 39.36 -29.06 32.04
C LEU A 793 38.25 -29.63 31.15
N ALA A 794 37.01 -29.72 31.67
CA ALA A 794 35.86 -30.15 30.89
C ALA A 794 35.55 -29.16 29.75
N ASP A 795 35.57 -27.86 30.03
CA ASP A 795 35.37 -26.82 29.01
C ASP A 795 36.47 -26.80 27.95
N LEU A 796 37.73 -26.96 28.35
CA LEU A 796 38.84 -27.06 27.40
C LEU A 796 38.74 -28.31 26.52
N ALA A 797 38.25 -29.43 27.05
CA ALA A 797 37.97 -30.62 26.25
C ALA A 797 36.85 -30.38 25.22
N ARG A 798 35.80 -29.64 25.60
CA ARG A 798 34.73 -29.23 24.66
C ARG A 798 35.24 -28.26 23.60
N ALA A 799 36.08 -27.31 23.98
CA ALA A 799 36.74 -26.39 23.05
C ALA A 799 37.61 -27.15 22.02
N ALA A 800 38.38 -28.15 22.46
CA ALA A 800 39.21 -28.97 21.57
C ALA A 800 38.38 -29.89 20.65
N GLN A 801 37.23 -30.40 21.10
CA GLN A 801 36.32 -31.17 20.24
C GLN A 801 35.71 -30.33 19.12
N ALA A 802 35.54 -29.01 19.34
CA ALA A 802 35.06 -28.10 18.31
C ALA A 802 36.06 -27.93 17.14
N ASP A 803 37.37 -28.10 17.39
CA ASP A 803 38.43 -28.00 16.36
C ASP A 803 38.41 -29.15 15.36
N ILE A 804 38.10 -30.36 15.84
CA ILE A 804 38.14 -31.57 15.02
C ILE A 804 36.97 -31.60 14.01
N ALA A 805 35.91 -30.84 14.27
CA ALA A 805 34.71 -30.88 13.45
C ALA A 805 34.74 -29.93 12.24
N ARG A 806 35.38 -28.74 12.29
CA ARG A 806 35.03 -27.66 11.33
C ARG A 806 36.05 -26.56 10.98
N GLY A 807 37.36 -26.66 11.23
CA GLY A 807 38.31 -25.64 10.72
C GLY A 807 37.93 -24.17 11.02
N ILE A 808 37.28 -23.91 12.16
CA ILE A 808 36.72 -22.60 12.53
C ILE A 808 37.85 -21.71 13.11
N PRO A 809 37.87 -20.40 12.83
CA PRO A 809 38.87 -19.49 13.40
C PRO A 809 38.88 -19.50 14.95
N ARG A 810 40.08 -19.31 15.51
CA ARG A 810 40.40 -19.40 16.96
C ARG A 810 39.91 -18.21 17.81
N GLY A 811 39.20 -17.24 17.22
CA GLY A 811 38.82 -15.97 17.85
C GLY A 811 37.32 -15.85 18.16
N PRO A 812 36.90 -14.75 18.82
CA PRO A 812 35.48 -14.41 18.88
C PRO A 812 34.94 -14.30 17.46
N LEU A 813 33.76 -14.85 17.19
CA LEU A 813 33.07 -14.69 15.91
C LEU A 813 32.31 -13.36 15.95
N PRO A 814 32.81 -12.24 15.40
CA PRO A 814 31.88 -11.19 15.04
C PRO A 814 30.92 -11.82 14.03
N ALA A 815 29.63 -11.81 14.32
CA ALA A 815 28.68 -12.17 13.30
C ALA A 815 28.92 -11.21 12.13
N ASP A 816 29.11 -11.74 10.91
CA ASP A 816 29.09 -10.92 9.68
C ASP A 816 27.63 -10.50 9.34
N GLU A 817 26.83 -10.32 10.41
CA GLU A 817 25.46 -9.85 10.39
C GLU A 817 25.50 -8.37 9.99
N GLY A 818 25.08 -8.10 8.76
CA GLY A 818 25.11 -6.76 8.17
C GLY A 818 25.93 -6.66 6.89
N ASP A 819 26.67 -7.71 6.48
CA ASP A 819 27.24 -7.77 5.13
C ASP A 819 26.07 -7.80 4.11
N PRO A 820 25.95 -6.81 3.20
CA PRO A 820 24.87 -6.76 2.21
C PRO A 820 24.81 -7.98 1.29
N ALA A 821 25.85 -8.81 1.25
CA ALA A 821 25.84 -10.10 0.57
C ALA A 821 25.02 -11.20 1.29
N TYR A 822 24.45 -10.92 2.47
CA TYR A 822 23.57 -11.84 3.22
C TYR A 822 22.37 -11.10 3.84
N PRO A 823 21.11 -11.47 3.54
CA PRO A 823 19.98 -10.95 4.31
C PRO A 823 20.04 -11.49 5.74
N ALA A 824 19.82 -10.62 6.73
CA ALA A 824 19.93 -10.92 8.15
C ALA A 824 19.05 -12.12 8.57
N GLY A 825 19.65 -13.12 9.22
CA GLY A 825 18.94 -14.24 9.83
C GLY A 825 19.83 -15.38 10.29
N ARG A 826 20.16 -15.40 11.60
CA ARG A 826 20.76 -16.50 12.39
C ARG A 826 22.15 -17.04 11.96
N PRO A 827 22.95 -17.53 12.93
CA PRO A 827 24.22 -18.19 12.62
C PRO A 827 23.98 -19.45 11.79
N ALA A 828 24.87 -19.68 10.81
CA ALA A 828 24.84 -20.80 9.89
C ALA A 828 24.41 -22.13 10.57
N PRO A 829 23.43 -22.88 10.03
CA PRO A 829 23.09 -24.18 10.55
C PRO A 829 24.31 -25.10 10.36
N GLY A 830 24.82 -25.64 11.47
CA GLY A 830 25.90 -26.62 11.40
C GLY A 830 25.50 -27.80 10.51
N PRO A 831 26.42 -28.40 9.71
CA PRO A 831 26.14 -29.64 8.99
C PRO A 831 25.53 -30.67 9.93
N THR A 832 24.33 -31.13 9.54
CA THR A 832 23.72 -32.33 10.09
C THR A 832 24.60 -33.51 9.73
N PRO A 833 25.00 -34.36 10.70
CA PRO A 833 25.67 -35.59 10.36
C PRO A 833 24.66 -36.48 9.61
N ARG A 834 24.91 -36.76 8.33
CA ARG A 834 24.25 -37.89 7.66
C ARG A 834 24.98 -39.17 8.05
N PRO A 835 24.23 -40.29 8.19
CA PRO A 835 24.69 -41.54 8.81
C PRO A 835 25.88 -42.19 8.12
#